data_AF-A0A8T1UJ48-F1
#
_entry.id   AF-A0A8T1UJ48-F1
#
_cell.length_a   1.000
_cell.length_b   1.000
_cell.length_c   1.000
_cell.angle_alpha   90.00
_cell.angle_beta   90.00
_cell.angle_gamma   90.00
#
_symmetry.space_group_name_H-M   'P 1'
#
loop_
_entity.id
_entity.type
_entity.pdbx_description
1 polymer ?
#
loop_
_entity_poly.entity_id
_entity_poly.type
_entity_poly.pdbx_seq_one_letter_code
_entity_poly.pdbx_strand_id
1 'polypeptide(L)'
;ARDAISWHAYTSGLKAGAVAAVFSSTAVFSANKYWPAFRNRLNVSGKTALVISPFLGAFTIVAENRLMHGARNPELYMATMDGSYVAPTKEKSQLKFWQKSANFLYDHPYRALITVGVPLVGGIYSYQHLNKGISTSQQIMHTRIYGQASVVVLLLSSMAFHDYMAKRGRFTEFRDVIAIQGMLKMASVARTLWNKMTAKPLVRPSDVDVQSLVMPLPQGVEMPRRTSSKPRRRRTSSGKTGKTKPTPDANANTNRPDGSRMTQQQLYMWEPVLTLGWSIGICFTLAVLCIGLGILIVYTSGTLTTLRVVYDGDEDAQATQPDGNVTQLSNCRLDSSKDANSFHADHTCYVHLKLPNDIKSPARVFYELEGYYQNHRRFVSSVIRTQFTDEWRPETATSTLECHPMKTISSELCTVGTCEPTSAAKQREFFPCGIVANTLFNDIFWLHEGVLPSGKKLSRTDMTSKSIARTYAAHNNKNPTWDVSSDAYLPVWLNPNMSRIIPPLTGSTAPHITADYTNSTAWVHDALDPDYGVGVGLENEFWRVWVEGAAMNPFRKPYGRIEHDLPAGTTLTFAVQSNFFVRSFGGAKALVLEEVGWFGSTNYILGGFFLGVGAIFAVAGIFFTGRKLYNPRVLGDASALAWKKNL
;
A
#
# COMPACT_ATOMS: atom_id res chain seq x y z
N ALA A 1 -16.23 45.33 10.59
CA ALA A 1 -17.20 44.22 10.62
C ALA A 1 -16.54 42.84 10.51
N ARG A 2 -15.79 42.56 9.44
CA ARG A 2 -15.13 41.27 9.20
C ARG A 2 -14.20 40.82 10.33
N ASP A 3 -13.43 41.75 10.90
CA ASP A 3 -12.49 41.43 12.00
C ASP A 3 -13.19 41.13 13.33
N ALA A 4 -14.31 41.80 13.62
CA ALA A 4 -15.12 41.47 14.79
C ALA A 4 -15.81 40.11 14.65
N ILE A 5 -16.25 39.75 13.43
CA ILE A 5 -16.85 38.44 13.14
C ILE A 5 -15.83 37.33 13.28
N SER A 6 -14.62 37.50 12.70
CA SER A 6 -13.56 36.50 12.80
C SER A 6 -13.09 36.35 14.25
N TRP A 7 -12.86 37.46 14.95
CA TRP A 7 -12.48 37.43 16.36
C TRP A 7 -13.53 36.76 17.25
N HIS A 8 -14.81 37.06 17.06
CA HIS A 8 -15.90 36.41 17.79
C HIS A 8 -15.99 34.91 17.47
N ALA A 9 -15.77 34.52 16.22
CA ALA A 9 -15.77 33.11 15.82
C ALA A 9 -14.59 32.34 16.44
N TYR A 10 -13.38 32.92 16.43
CA TYR A 10 -12.21 32.33 17.06
C TYR A 10 -12.36 32.20 18.57
N THR A 11 -12.82 33.26 19.24
CA THR A 11 -13.01 33.24 20.70
C THR A 11 -14.13 32.28 21.12
N SER A 12 -15.22 32.21 20.36
CA SER A 12 -16.29 31.21 20.60
C SER A 12 -15.83 29.78 20.33
N GLY A 13 -15.04 29.56 19.28
CA GLY A 13 -14.40 28.28 19.01
C GLY A 13 -13.47 27.85 20.13
N LEU A 14 -12.68 28.79 20.67
CA LEU A 14 -11.75 28.52 21.77
C LEU A 14 -12.48 28.17 23.07
N LYS A 15 -13.59 28.86 23.37
CA LYS A 15 -14.48 28.51 24.51
C LYS A 15 -15.07 27.10 24.34
N ALA A 16 -15.60 26.78 23.16
CA ALA A 16 -16.17 25.45 22.90
C ALA A 16 -15.12 24.33 22.96
N GLY A 17 -13.94 24.58 22.37
CA GLY A 17 -12.78 23.71 22.46
C GLY A 17 -12.36 23.45 23.90
N ALA A 18 -12.23 24.51 24.71
CA ALA A 18 -11.85 24.41 26.12
C ALA A 18 -12.85 23.58 26.93
N VAL A 19 -14.15 23.76 26.72
CA VAL A 19 -15.19 22.94 27.37
C VAL A 19 -15.02 21.46 27.00
N ALA A 20 -14.85 21.16 25.70
CA ALA A 20 -14.63 19.79 25.23
C ALA A 20 -13.33 19.17 25.79
N ALA A 21 -12.28 19.96 25.93
CA ALA A 21 -11.01 19.54 26.54
C ALA A 21 -11.17 19.20 28.02
N VAL A 22 -11.95 19.97 28.78
CA VAL A 22 -12.20 19.70 30.21
C VAL A 22 -12.95 18.39 30.40
N PHE A 23 -14.01 18.16 29.63
CA PHE A 23 -14.78 16.90 29.68
C PHE A 23 -13.95 15.69 29.25
N SER A 24 -13.18 15.81 28.16
CA SER A 24 -12.33 14.71 27.68
C SER A 24 -11.16 14.44 28.65
N SER A 25 -10.55 15.47 29.22
CA SER A 25 -9.48 15.32 30.22
C SER A 25 -9.96 14.62 31.48
N THR A 26 -11.15 14.99 31.99
CA THR A 26 -11.74 14.34 33.17
C THR A 26 -12.10 12.89 32.89
N ALA A 27 -12.59 12.57 31.69
CA ALA A 27 -12.86 11.20 31.26
C ALA A 27 -11.57 10.36 31.09
N VAL A 28 -10.53 10.91 30.48
CA VAL A 28 -9.24 10.22 30.31
C VAL A 28 -8.55 10.02 31.66
N PHE A 29 -8.61 11.01 32.55
CA PHE A 29 -8.06 10.91 33.90
C PHE A 29 -8.78 9.85 34.74
N SER A 30 -10.12 9.84 34.73
CA SER A 30 -10.90 8.84 35.44
C SER A 30 -10.68 7.43 34.87
N ALA A 31 -10.64 7.28 33.54
CA ALA A 31 -10.32 6.01 32.91
C ALA A 31 -8.90 5.51 33.25
N ASN A 32 -7.91 6.41 33.31
CA ASN A 32 -6.53 6.06 33.67
C ASN A 32 -6.39 5.68 35.16
N LYS A 33 -7.23 6.24 36.04
CA LYS A 33 -7.21 5.97 37.48
C LYS A 33 -7.96 4.69 37.85
N TYR A 34 -9.13 4.46 37.27
CA TYR A 34 -10.03 3.38 37.70
C TYR A 34 -10.02 2.15 36.79
N TRP A 35 -9.51 2.25 35.54
CA TRP A 35 -9.54 1.13 34.60
C TRP A 35 -8.13 0.62 34.23
N PRO A 36 -7.67 -0.51 34.80
CA PRO A 36 -6.30 -1.01 34.60
C PRO A 36 -6.02 -1.42 33.14
N ALA A 37 -7.03 -1.86 32.40
CA ALA A 37 -6.88 -2.17 30.97
C ALA A 37 -6.59 -0.92 30.13
N PHE A 38 -7.23 0.21 30.43
CA PHE A 38 -6.97 1.49 29.76
C PHE A 38 -5.58 2.02 30.09
N ARG A 39 -5.15 1.86 31.36
CA ARG A 39 -3.82 2.28 31.80
C ARG A 39 -2.70 1.56 31.07
N ASN A 40 -2.81 0.24 30.88
CA ASN A 40 -1.75 -0.62 30.35
C ASN A 40 -1.76 -0.75 28.82
N ARG A 41 -2.88 -0.47 28.13
CA ARG A 41 -2.99 -0.61 26.67
C ARG A 41 -2.69 0.66 25.86
N LEU A 42 -2.75 1.84 26.47
CA LEU A 42 -2.55 3.12 25.79
C LEU A 42 -1.29 3.83 26.30
N ASN A 43 -0.39 4.17 25.38
CA ASN A 43 0.79 4.98 25.67
C ASN A 43 0.39 6.44 25.97
N VAL A 44 1.31 7.21 26.56
CA VAL A 44 1.08 8.62 26.94
C VAL A 44 0.58 9.46 25.75
N SER A 45 1.15 9.24 24.56
CA SER A 45 0.70 9.89 23.32
C SER A 45 -0.76 9.57 22.95
N GLY A 46 -1.20 8.32 23.15
CA GLY A 46 -2.60 7.93 22.91
C GLY A 46 -3.56 8.59 23.91
N LYS A 47 -3.13 8.74 25.17
CA LYS A 47 -3.92 9.40 26.21
C LYS A 47 -4.06 10.90 25.97
N THR A 48 -2.99 11.58 25.54
CA THR A 48 -3.04 13.02 25.22
C THR A 48 -3.83 13.29 23.94
N ALA A 49 -3.73 12.40 22.94
CA ALA A 49 -4.52 12.51 21.71
C ALA A 49 -6.04 12.50 21.96
N LEU A 50 -6.51 11.73 22.94
CA LEU A 50 -7.93 11.67 23.33
C LEU A 50 -8.46 12.97 23.95
N VAL A 51 -7.58 13.87 24.39
CA VAL A 51 -7.94 15.20 24.92
C VAL A 51 -7.80 16.28 23.86
N ILE A 52 -6.72 16.22 23.07
CA ILE A 52 -6.43 17.23 22.04
C ILE A 52 -7.42 17.13 20.86
N SER A 53 -7.82 15.92 20.48
CA SER A 53 -8.70 15.73 19.31
C SER A 53 -10.11 16.34 19.52
N PRO A 54 -10.79 16.13 20.66
CA PRO A 54 -12.05 16.82 20.96
C PRO A 54 -11.93 18.34 21.03
N PHE A 55 -10.81 18.87 21.56
CA PHE A 55 -10.55 20.32 21.57
C PHE A 55 -10.52 20.88 20.15
N LEU A 56 -9.68 20.30 19.27
CA LEU A 56 -9.52 20.76 17.89
C LEU A 56 -10.83 20.60 17.12
N GLY A 57 -11.55 19.48 17.28
CA GLY A 57 -12.83 19.26 16.61
C GLY A 57 -13.92 20.24 17.03
N ALA A 58 -14.08 20.51 18.32
CA ALA A 58 -15.07 21.48 18.79
C ALA A 58 -14.71 22.91 18.39
N PHE A 59 -13.41 23.26 18.42
CA PHE A 59 -12.91 24.55 17.96
C PHE A 59 -13.22 24.78 16.48
N THR A 60 -12.86 23.84 15.60
CA THR A 60 -13.03 23.99 14.16
C THR A 60 -14.50 24.09 13.78
N ILE A 61 -15.35 23.21 14.32
CA ILE A 61 -16.79 23.20 14.02
C ILE A 61 -17.45 24.52 14.42
N VAL A 62 -17.18 25.02 15.63
CA VAL A 62 -17.83 26.26 16.10
C VAL A 62 -17.27 27.49 15.39
N ALA A 63 -15.95 27.57 15.21
CA ALA A 63 -15.32 28.69 14.51
C ALA A 63 -15.78 28.78 13.05
N GLU A 64 -15.76 27.66 12.33
CA GLU A 64 -16.14 27.61 10.91
C GLU A 64 -17.63 27.93 10.72
N ASN A 65 -18.51 27.33 11.53
CA ASN A 65 -19.95 27.57 11.42
C ASN A 65 -20.29 29.04 11.69
N ARG A 66 -19.63 29.67 12.68
CA ARG A 66 -19.82 31.09 13.00
C ARG A 66 -19.23 32.02 11.94
N LEU A 67 -18.07 31.69 11.38
CA LEU A 67 -17.48 32.40 10.25
C LEU A 67 -18.39 32.35 9.02
N MET A 68 -18.94 31.19 8.70
CA MET A 68 -19.88 31.01 7.58
C MET A 68 -21.19 31.77 7.80
N HIS A 69 -21.72 31.79 9.02
CA HIS A 69 -22.90 32.59 9.35
C HIS A 69 -22.64 34.10 9.21
N GLY A 70 -21.49 34.59 9.68
CA GLY A 70 -21.11 35.99 9.53
C GLY A 70 -20.74 36.39 8.09
N ALA A 71 -20.23 35.47 7.28
CA ALA A 71 -19.91 35.73 5.87
C ALA A 71 -21.16 35.82 4.98
N ARG A 72 -22.24 35.07 5.30
CA ARG A 72 -23.49 35.07 4.53
C ARG A 72 -24.32 36.32 4.74
N ASN A 73 -24.51 36.76 5.98
CA ASN A 73 -25.30 37.94 6.35
C ASN A 73 -24.59 38.73 7.47
N PRO A 74 -23.61 39.59 7.13
CA PRO A 74 -22.78 40.26 8.14
C PRO A 74 -23.57 41.19 9.05
N GLU A 75 -24.56 41.92 8.52
CA GLU A 75 -25.38 42.86 9.31
C GLU A 75 -26.31 42.15 10.30
N LEU A 76 -26.95 41.06 9.86
CA LEU A 76 -27.80 40.25 10.74
C LEU A 76 -26.98 39.60 11.85
N TYR A 77 -25.77 39.12 11.54
CA TYR A 77 -24.89 38.51 12.52
C TYR A 77 -24.39 39.53 13.55
N MET A 78 -24.10 40.77 13.12
CA MET A 78 -23.80 41.88 14.03
C MET A 78 -24.98 42.22 14.93
N ALA A 79 -26.18 42.33 14.36
CA ALA A 79 -27.40 42.60 15.11
C ALA A 79 -27.73 41.51 16.14
N THR A 80 -27.39 40.24 15.86
CA THR A 80 -27.50 39.15 16.85
C THR A 80 -26.44 39.22 17.95
N MET A 81 -25.29 39.84 17.69
CA MET A 81 -24.22 40.02 18.69
C MET A 81 -24.49 41.22 19.59
N ASP A 82 -25.09 42.28 19.04
CA ASP A 82 -25.50 43.49 19.77
C ASP A 82 -26.85 43.33 20.48
N GLY A 83 -27.52 42.18 20.35
CA GLY A 83 -28.78 41.87 21.02
C GLY A 83 -30.01 42.62 20.47
N SER A 84 -29.86 43.36 19.38
CA SER A 84 -30.93 44.16 18.74
C SER A 84 -31.88 43.32 17.88
N TYR A 85 -31.53 42.05 17.60
CA TYR A 85 -32.35 41.13 16.82
C TYR A 85 -32.95 40.00 17.68
N VAL A 86 -34.27 40.01 17.84
CA VAL A 86 -35.04 38.89 18.40
C VAL A 86 -35.52 38.02 17.24
N ALA A 87 -35.06 36.76 17.20
CA ALA A 87 -35.46 35.83 16.14
C ALA A 87 -36.97 35.54 16.19
N PRO A 88 -37.68 35.52 15.04
CA PRO A 88 -39.10 35.22 15.01
C PRO A 88 -39.34 33.78 15.52
N THR A 89 -40.30 33.64 16.43
CA THR A 89 -40.75 32.37 17.00
C THR A 89 -41.24 31.48 15.86
N LYS A 90 -40.53 30.38 15.56
CA LYS A 90 -40.94 29.44 14.50
C LYS A 90 -42.25 28.77 14.90
N GLU A 91 -43.33 29.03 14.17
CA GLU A 91 -44.55 28.24 14.24
C GLU A 91 -44.26 26.77 13.90
N LYS A 92 -44.91 25.84 14.63
CA LYS A 92 -44.70 24.40 14.48
C LYS A 92 -45.18 23.95 13.09
N SER A 93 -44.25 23.51 12.24
CA SER A 93 -44.56 22.98 10.90
C SER A 93 -45.48 21.76 10.96
N GLN A 94 -46.51 21.73 10.10
CA GLN A 94 -47.49 20.65 9.93
C GLN A 94 -47.04 19.57 8.91
N LEU A 95 -45.81 19.61 8.40
CA LEU A 95 -45.30 18.60 7.45
C LEU A 95 -45.33 17.17 8.04
N LYS A 96 -45.60 16.17 7.18
CA LYS A 96 -45.56 14.74 7.55
C LYS A 96 -44.14 14.35 7.95
N PHE A 97 -44.00 13.36 8.85
CA PHE A 97 -42.71 12.96 9.41
C PHE A 97 -41.65 12.66 8.34
N TRP A 98 -41.97 11.87 7.30
CA TRP A 98 -41.01 11.55 6.25
C TRP A 98 -40.59 12.77 5.41
N GLN A 99 -41.47 13.75 5.21
CA GLN A 99 -41.13 15.01 4.53
C GLN A 99 -40.18 15.87 5.39
N LYS A 100 -40.41 15.88 6.70
CA LYS A 100 -39.49 16.53 7.66
C LYS A 100 -38.12 15.83 7.67
N SER A 101 -38.10 14.49 7.66
CA SER A 101 -36.86 13.71 7.62
C SER A 101 -36.12 13.86 6.30
N ALA A 102 -36.82 13.90 5.16
CA ALA A 102 -36.24 14.17 3.85
C ALA A 102 -35.62 15.57 3.77
N ASN A 103 -36.33 16.58 4.26
CA ASN A 103 -35.81 17.94 4.36
C ASN A 103 -34.61 18.01 5.32
N PHE A 104 -34.64 17.29 6.45
CA PHE A 104 -33.53 17.25 7.40
C PHE A 104 -32.27 16.59 6.81
N LEU A 105 -32.43 15.48 6.08
CA LEU A 105 -31.33 14.78 5.39
C LEU A 105 -30.71 15.66 4.30
N TYR A 106 -31.52 16.46 3.60
CA TYR A 106 -31.06 17.41 2.60
C TYR A 106 -30.35 18.64 3.22
N ASP A 107 -30.95 19.27 4.23
CA ASP A 107 -30.45 20.50 4.85
C ASP A 107 -29.19 20.27 5.71
N HIS A 108 -29.06 19.07 6.30
CA HIS A 108 -28.00 18.72 7.25
C HIS A 108 -27.39 17.34 6.97
N PRO A 109 -26.74 17.14 5.80
CA PRO A 109 -26.26 15.83 5.37
C PRO A 109 -25.29 15.21 6.38
N TYR A 110 -24.32 15.98 6.90
CA TYR A 110 -23.35 15.47 7.86
C TYR A 110 -23.96 15.09 9.22
N ARG A 111 -24.98 15.83 9.70
CA ARG A 111 -25.67 15.48 10.95
C ARG A 111 -26.53 14.24 10.77
N ALA A 112 -27.17 14.09 9.61
CA ALA A 112 -27.91 12.89 9.26
C ALA A 112 -26.99 11.65 9.16
N LEU A 113 -25.80 11.80 8.56
CA LEU A 113 -24.79 10.73 8.51
C LEU A 113 -24.36 10.28 9.92
N ILE A 114 -24.12 11.21 10.84
CA ILE A 114 -23.71 10.87 12.21
C ILE A 114 -24.85 10.21 12.98
N THR A 115 -26.07 10.77 12.89
CA THR A 115 -27.24 10.27 13.64
C THR A 115 -27.70 8.89 13.21
N VAL A 116 -27.48 8.49 11.95
CA VAL A 116 -27.79 7.15 11.47
C VAL A 116 -26.57 6.23 11.52
N GLY A 117 -25.38 6.74 11.19
CA GLY A 117 -24.14 5.95 11.11
C GLY A 117 -23.64 5.44 12.45
N VAL A 118 -23.71 6.24 13.52
CA VAL A 118 -23.24 5.82 14.85
C VAL A 118 -24.08 4.67 15.42
N PRO A 119 -25.44 4.73 15.42
CA PRO A 119 -26.26 3.59 15.83
C PRO A 119 -26.07 2.36 14.95
N LEU A 120 -25.88 2.54 13.63
CA LEU A 120 -25.67 1.43 12.69
C LEU A 120 -24.39 0.65 13.01
N VAL A 121 -23.26 1.34 13.17
CA VAL A 121 -21.97 0.71 13.52
C VAL A 121 -22.02 0.12 14.93
N GLY A 122 -22.69 0.80 15.87
CA GLY A 122 -22.95 0.26 17.21
C GLY A 122 -23.76 -1.04 17.19
N GLY A 123 -24.79 -1.12 16.34
CA GLY A 123 -25.60 -2.32 16.14
C GLY A 123 -24.80 -3.48 15.55
N ILE A 124 -23.94 -3.20 14.57
CA ILE A 124 -23.02 -4.19 13.99
C ILE A 124 -22.07 -4.73 15.08
N TYR A 125 -21.52 -3.84 15.92
CA TYR A 125 -20.67 -4.24 17.04
C TYR A 125 -21.41 -5.13 18.04
N SER A 126 -22.61 -4.72 18.46
CA SER A 126 -23.45 -5.50 19.38
C SER A 126 -23.80 -6.88 18.82
N TYR A 127 -24.13 -6.95 17.53
CA TYR A 127 -24.41 -8.22 16.85
C TYR A 127 -23.17 -9.13 16.79
N GLN A 128 -22.00 -8.57 16.44
CA GLN A 128 -20.77 -9.33 16.36
C GLN A 128 -20.30 -9.83 17.73
N HIS A 129 -20.61 -9.09 18.80
CA HIS A 129 -20.25 -9.45 20.17
C HIS A 129 -21.08 -10.62 20.74
N LEU A 130 -22.26 -10.90 20.16
CA LEU A 130 -23.07 -12.07 20.51
C LEU A 130 -22.46 -13.39 20.00
N ASN A 131 -21.59 -13.35 18.99
CA ASN A 131 -20.93 -14.52 18.43
C ASN A 131 -19.69 -14.93 19.24
N LYS A 132 -19.88 -15.87 20.18
CA LYS A 132 -18.80 -16.43 21.03
C LYS A 132 -17.79 -17.32 20.29
N GLY A 133 -18.06 -17.70 19.04
CA GLY A 133 -17.16 -18.54 18.23
C GLY A 133 -15.95 -17.83 17.63
N ILE A 134 -15.85 -16.50 17.81
CA ILE A 134 -14.82 -15.66 17.19
C ILE A 134 -14.08 -14.87 18.29
N SER A 135 -12.76 -14.77 18.18
CA SER A 135 -11.95 -14.02 19.17
C SER A 135 -12.34 -12.53 19.21
N THR A 136 -12.21 -11.88 20.36
CA THR A 136 -12.59 -10.46 20.53
C THR A 136 -11.82 -9.51 19.60
N SER A 137 -10.58 -9.85 19.22
CA SER A 137 -9.82 -9.08 18.23
C SER A 137 -10.39 -9.21 16.81
N GLN A 138 -10.85 -10.41 16.42
CA GLN A 138 -11.55 -10.63 15.16
C GLN A 138 -12.94 -9.99 15.15
N GLN A 139 -13.67 -10.01 16.27
CA GLN A 139 -14.95 -9.29 16.38
C GLN A 139 -14.77 -7.79 16.09
N ILE A 140 -13.71 -7.19 16.63
CA ILE A 140 -13.37 -5.78 16.36
C ILE A 140 -12.99 -5.56 14.89
N MET A 141 -12.24 -6.49 14.28
CA MET A 141 -11.88 -6.41 12.85
C MET A 141 -13.12 -6.50 11.95
N HIS A 142 -14.02 -7.45 12.19
CA HIS A 142 -15.27 -7.59 11.43
C HIS A 142 -16.17 -6.36 11.60
N THR A 143 -16.32 -5.86 12.83
CA THR A 143 -17.07 -4.64 13.12
C THR A 143 -16.49 -3.45 12.34
N ARG A 144 -15.17 -3.35 12.26
CA ARG A 144 -14.51 -2.27 11.50
C ARG A 144 -14.78 -2.39 10.00
N ILE A 145 -14.63 -3.57 9.41
CA ILE A 145 -14.80 -3.79 7.97
C ILE A 145 -16.26 -3.54 7.57
N TYR A 146 -17.22 -4.17 8.27
CA TYR A 146 -18.64 -3.98 7.99
C TYR A 146 -19.10 -2.57 8.32
N GLY A 147 -18.57 -1.96 9.39
CA GLY A 147 -18.86 -0.57 9.73
C GLY A 147 -18.37 0.40 8.65
N GLN A 148 -17.15 0.22 8.14
CA GLN A 148 -16.61 1.03 7.05
C GLN A 148 -17.43 0.87 5.76
N ALA A 149 -17.74 -0.36 5.36
CA ALA A 149 -18.57 -0.62 4.19
C ALA A 149 -19.96 0.02 4.31
N SER A 150 -20.59 -0.12 5.48
CA SER A 150 -21.92 0.45 5.76
C SER A 150 -21.91 1.98 5.71
N VAL A 151 -20.88 2.63 6.28
CA VAL A 151 -20.73 4.08 6.24
C VAL A 151 -20.53 4.57 4.80
N VAL A 152 -19.73 3.87 3.98
CA VAL A 152 -19.52 4.22 2.57
C VAL A 152 -20.83 4.15 1.77
N VAL A 153 -21.60 3.06 1.93
CA VAL A 153 -22.92 2.92 1.28
C VAL A 153 -23.87 4.03 1.71
N LEU A 154 -23.88 4.37 3.01
CA LEU A 154 -24.72 5.43 3.56
C LEU A 154 -24.30 6.81 3.02
N LEU A 155 -23.00 7.05 2.82
CA LEU A 155 -22.44 8.25 2.20
C LEU A 155 -22.87 8.38 0.73
N LEU A 156 -22.70 7.32 -0.07
CA LEU A 156 -23.09 7.28 -1.47
C LEU A 156 -24.61 7.48 -1.64
N SER A 157 -25.40 6.84 -0.78
CA SER A 157 -26.86 6.98 -0.76
C SER A 157 -27.29 8.40 -0.40
N SER A 158 -26.63 9.02 0.58
CA SER A 158 -26.88 10.41 0.99
C SER A 158 -26.52 11.40 -0.12
N MET A 159 -25.40 11.20 -0.81
CA MET A 159 -25.00 12.01 -1.97
C MET A 159 -25.99 11.88 -3.13
N ALA A 160 -26.40 10.66 -3.47
CA ALA A 160 -27.41 10.40 -4.50
C ALA A 160 -28.76 11.04 -4.15
N PHE A 161 -29.18 10.93 -2.88
CA PHE A 161 -30.40 11.56 -2.40
C PHE A 161 -30.33 13.10 -2.41
N HIS A 162 -29.16 13.66 -2.07
CA HIS A 162 -28.94 15.10 -2.12
C HIS A 162 -29.03 15.63 -3.56
N ASP A 163 -28.44 14.94 -4.55
CA ASP A 163 -28.59 15.30 -5.97
C ASP A 163 -30.04 15.18 -6.46
N TYR A 164 -30.76 14.15 -6.00
CA TYR A 164 -32.18 13.97 -6.29
C TYR A 164 -33.05 15.12 -5.74
N MET A 165 -32.86 15.50 -4.48
CA MET A 165 -33.59 16.61 -3.85
C MET A 165 -33.17 17.97 -4.41
N ALA A 166 -31.91 18.15 -4.81
CA ALA A 166 -31.44 19.37 -5.47
C ALA A 166 -32.17 19.63 -6.80
N LYS A 167 -32.56 18.57 -7.52
CA LYS A 167 -33.32 18.67 -8.78
C LYS A 167 -34.82 18.91 -8.57
N ARG A 168 -35.42 18.40 -7.49
CA ARG A 168 -36.87 18.48 -7.23
C ARG A 168 -37.29 19.59 -6.26
N GLY A 169 -36.34 20.15 -5.53
CA GLY A 169 -36.59 21.17 -4.53
C GLY A 169 -37.07 20.60 -3.19
N ARG A 170 -37.16 21.50 -2.20
CA ARG A 170 -37.57 21.20 -0.83
C ARG A 170 -39.08 20.97 -0.73
N PHE A 171 -39.52 20.08 0.16
CA PHE A 171 -40.95 19.95 0.47
C PHE A 171 -41.42 21.15 1.30
N THR A 172 -42.33 21.95 0.78
CA THR A 172 -42.94 23.13 1.43
C THR A 172 -44.42 22.90 1.75
N GLU A 173 -45.00 23.70 2.65
CA GLU A 173 -46.42 23.60 3.02
C GLU A 173 -47.33 24.23 1.94
N PHE A 174 -48.55 23.70 1.78
CA PHE A 174 -49.51 24.16 0.77
C PHE A 174 -49.92 25.64 0.95
N ARG A 175 -49.84 26.17 2.19
CA ARG A 175 -50.10 27.59 2.49
C ARG A 175 -49.00 28.53 1.99
N ASP A 176 -47.74 28.07 1.95
CA ASP A 176 -46.61 28.85 1.43
C ASP A 176 -46.67 28.98 -0.09
N VAL A 177 -47.20 27.97 -0.79
CA VAL A 177 -47.40 28.04 -2.25
C VAL A 177 -48.40 29.15 -2.61
N ILE A 178 -49.50 29.29 -1.86
CA ILE A 178 -50.50 30.35 -2.06
C ILE A 178 -49.93 31.73 -1.68
N ALA A 179 -49.15 31.83 -0.60
CA ALA A 179 -48.50 33.07 -0.18
C ALA A 179 -47.42 33.55 -1.17
N ILE A 180 -46.62 32.63 -1.72
CA ILE A 180 -45.60 32.93 -2.74
C ILE A 180 -46.28 33.36 -4.05
N GLN A 181 -47.38 32.72 -4.44
CA GLN A 181 -48.14 33.09 -5.64
C GLN A 181 -48.89 34.42 -5.48
N GLY A 182 -49.32 34.76 -4.26
CA GLY A 182 -49.87 36.07 -3.89
C GLY A 182 -48.82 37.19 -3.84
N MET A 183 -47.63 36.92 -3.27
CA MET A 183 -46.50 37.86 -3.26
C MET A 183 -45.93 38.11 -4.66
N LEU A 184 -45.88 37.09 -5.53
CA LEU A 184 -45.45 37.26 -6.92
C LEU A 184 -46.45 38.11 -7.73
N LYS A 185 -47.76 37.97 -7.49
CA LYS A 185 -48.78 38.86 -8.08
C LYS A 185 -48.67 40.29 -7.56
N MET A 186 -48.46 40.49 -6.25
CA MET A 186 -48.29 41.83 -5.67
C MET A 186 -46.98 42.50 -6.09
N ALA A 187 -45.88 41.74 -6.20
CA ALA A 187 -44.60 42.24 -6.70
C ALA A 187 -44.65 42.60 -8.19
N SER A 188 -45.43 41.85 -8.99
CA SER A 188 -45.71 42.19 -10.39
C SER A 188 -46.50 43.50 -10.51
N VAL A 189 -47.56 43.68 -9.71
CA VAL A 189 -48.37 44.91 -9.70
C VAL A 189 -47.56 46.10 -9.17
N ALA A 190 -46.78 45.93 -8.11
CA ALA A 190 -45.88 46.96 -7.58
C ALA A 190 -44.78 47.36 -8.56
N ARG A 191 -44.22 46.40 -9.33
CA ARG A 191 -43.21 46.68 -10.38
C ARG A 191 -43.82 47.42 -11.58
N THR A 192 -45.10 47.14 -11.89
CA THR A 192 -45.83 47.84 -12.96
C THR A 192 -46.23 49.27 -12.55
N LEU A 193 -46.56 49.48 -11.27
CA LEU A 193 -46.82 50.80 -10.69
C LEU A 193 -45.53 51.63 -10.50
N TRP A 194 -44.43 51.00 -10.07
CA TRP A 194 -43.12 51.64 -9.93
C TRP A 194 -42.56 52.14 -11.27
N ASN A 195 -42.72 51.33 -12.33
CA ASN A 195 -42.31 51.71 -13.69
C ASN A 195 -43.19 52.83 -14.29
N LYS A 196 -44.43 53.03 -13.81
CA LYS A 196 -45.29 54.17 -14.20
C LYS A 196 -44.99 55.46 -13.42
N MET A 197 -44.42 55.38 -12.22
CA MET A 197 -44.15 56.56 -11.36
C MET A 197 -42.72 57.12 -11.50
N THR A 198 -41.79 56.41 -12.14
CA THR A 198 -40.39 56.84 -12.28
C THR A 198 -39.97 57.03 -13.73
N ALA A 199 -40.66 57.93 -14.44
CA ALA A 199 -40.20 58.42 -15.74
C ALA A 199 -39.13 59.50 -15.55
N LYS A 200 -37.85 59.10 -15.50
CA LYS A 200 -36.70 59.92 -15.92
C LYS A 200 -35.73 59.02 -16.68
N PRO A 201 -35.16 59.48 -17.81
CA PRO A 201 -34.27 58.66 -18.62
C PRO A 201 -32.92 58.52 -17.90
N LEU A 202 -32.58 57.30 -17.49
CA LEU A 202 -31.22 56.96 -17.05
C LEU A 202 -30.44 56.42 -18.24
N VAL A 203 -29.33 57.11 -18.54
CA VAL A 203 -28.35 56.81 -19.59
C VAL A 203 -27.76 55.41 -19.38
N ARG A 204 -27.52 54.68 -20.47
CA ARG A 204 -26.97 53.30 -20.47
C ARG A 204 -25.48 53.30 -20.07
N PRO A 205 -24.97 52.28 -19.35
CA PRO A 205 -23.55 52.11 -19.04
C PRO A 205 -22.66 51.72 -20.23
N SER A 206 -23.10 51.98 -21.47
CA SER A 206 -22.30 51.79 -22.68
C SER A 206 -21.66 53.08 -23.20
N ASP A 207 -21.96 54.24 -22.59
CA ASP A 207 -21.47 55.56 -23.03
C ASP A 207 -20.44 56.17 -22.06
N VAL A 208 -19.80 55.36 -21.20
CA VAL A 208 -18.70 55.82 -20.34
C VAL A 208 -17.36 55.45 -20.97
N ASP A 209 -16.67 56.48 -21.46
CA ASP A 209 -15.32 56.36 -22.01
C ASP A 209 -14.33 55.88 -20.93
N VAL A 210 -13.64 54.78 -21.21
CA VAL A 210 -12.83 54.00 -20.24
C VAL A 210 -11.50 54.70 -19.92
N GLN A 211 -11.26 55.91 -20.44
CA GLN A 211 -10.05 56.69 -20.18
C GLN A 211 -10.09 57.60 -18.94
N SER A 212 -11.21 57.64 -18.20
CA SER A 212 -11.35 58.50 -17.01
C SER A 212 -11.14 57.80 -15.65
N LEU A 213 -10.86 56.49 -15.61
CA LEU A 213 -10.63 55.72 -14.38
C LEU A 213 -9.14 55.51 -14.02
N VAL A 214 -8.23 56.28 -14.63
CA VAL A 214 -6.83 56.33 -14.24
C VAL A 214 -6.64 57.50 -13.28
N MET A 215 -6.51 57.23 -11.98
CA MET A 215 -5.92 58.20 -11.06
C MET A 215 -4.47 58.47 -11.51
N PRO A 216 -4.05 59.73 -11.69
CA PRO A 216 -2.65 60.02 -11.94
C PRO A 216 -1.83 59.69 -10.68
N LEU A 217 -0.74 58.94 -10.87
CA LEU A 217 0.31 58.78 -9.87
C LEU A 217 0.81 60.16 -9.44
N PRO A 218 1.10 60.38 -8.14
CA PRO A 218 1.77 61.61 -7.74
C PRO A 218 3.12 61.69 -8.45
N GLN A 219 3.35 62.81 -9.13
CA GLN A 219 4.60 63.12 -9.78
C GLN A 219 5.74 63.12 -8.76
N GLY A 220 6.81 62.39 -9.08
CA GLY A 220 8.10 62.57 -8.41
C GLY A 220 8.66 61.35 -7.68
N VAL A 221 8.74 60.17 -8.32
CA VAL A 221 9.80 59.19 -8.03
C VAL A 221 10.18 58.49 -9.34
N GLU A 222 11.31 58.86 -9.93
CA GLU A 222 11.94 58.10 -11.02
C GLU A 222 12.38 56.72 -10.51
N MET A 223 11.94 55.65 -11.19
CA MET A 223 12.50 54.31 -10.97
C MET A 223 13.86 54.20 -11.67
N PRO A 224 14.92 53.70 -11.01
CA PRO A 224 16.19 53.49 -11.68
C PRO A 224 16.08 52.30 -12.64
N ARG A 225 16.24 52.58 -13.94
CA ARG A 225 16.56 51.58 -14.96
C ARG A 225 17.87 50.90 -14.58
N ARG A 226 17.83 49.58 -14.37
CA ARG A 226 19.01 48.77 -14.11
C ARG A 226 19.71 48.47 -15.43
N THR A 227 20.55 49.39 -15.90
CA THR A 227 21.52 49.11 -16.98
C THR A 227 22.80 48.54 -16.37
N SER A 228 23.26 47.44 -16.94
CA SER A 228 24.52 46.77 -16.61
C SER A 228 25.70 47.54 -17.19
N SER A 229 26.55 48.14 -16.35
CA SER A 229 27.95 48.42 -16.74
C SER A 229 28.83 48.75 -15.53
N LYS A 230 30.05 48.19 -15.55
CA LYS A 230 31.14 48.22 -14.56
C LYS A 230 31.56 49.63 -14.08
N PRO A 231 32.21 49.75 -12.90
CA PRO A 231 32.61 51.06 -12.37
C PRO A 231 33.97 51.52 -12.92
N ARG A 232 34.07 52.80 -13.29
CA ARG A 232 35.35 53.49 -13.52
C ARG A 232 35.44 54.72 -12.61
N ARG A 233 36.50 54.75 -11.80
CA ARG A 233 36.92 55.86 -10.93
C ARG A 233 37.10 57.18 -11.69
N ARG A 234 36.58 58.29 -11.15
CA ARG A 234 37.33 59.57 -11.06
C ARG A 234 36.72 60.54 -10.03
N ARG A 235 37.56 61.49 -9.63
CA ARG A 235 37.63 62.29 -8.39
C ARG A 235 36.99 63.68 -8.56
N THR A 236 36.74 64.33 -7.41
CA THR A 236 36.67 65.80 -7.12
C THR A 236 35.45 66.57 -7.68
N SER A 237 34.83 67.57 -7.02
CA SER A 237 35.11 68.36 -5.81
C SER A 237 33.88 69.19 -5.41
N SER A 238 33.77 69.49 -4.11
CA SER A 238 33.26 70.74 -3.48
C SER A 238 31.92 71.34 -3.91
N GLY A 239 31.02 71.50 -2.93
CA GLY A 239 29.87 72.41 -3.03
C GLY A 239 28.76 72.09 -2.03
N LYS A 240 28.95 72.49 -0.77
CA LYS A 240 27.91 72.41 0.28
C LYS A 240 26.75 73.36 -0.06
N THR A 241 25.54 72.81 -0.20
CA THR A 241 24.31 73.47 0.27
C THR A 241 23.43 72.42 0.95
N GLY A 242 23.08 72.69 2.20
CA GLY A 242 22.24 71.81 3.00
C GLY A 242 20.84 71.72 2.42
N LYS A 243 20.47 70.53 1.94
CA LYS A 243 19.10 70.05 1.95
C LYS A 243 19.10 68.77 2.77
N THR A 244 18.58 68.86 3.98
CA THR A 244 18.20 67.72 4.80
C THR A 244 17.32 66.82 3.93
N LYS A 245 17.83 65.66 3.50
CA LYS A 245 16.97 64.61 2.94
C LYS A 245 15.96 64.27 4.04
N PRO A 246 14.65 64.18 3.75
CA PRO A 246 13.74 63.55 4.69
C PRO A 246 14.31 62.14 4.91
N THR A 247 14.73 61.86 6.14
CA THR A 247 14.99 60.51 6.59
C THR A 247 13.73 59.70 6.28
N PRO A 248 13.82 58.57 5.57
CA PRO A 248 12.65 57.72 5.39
C PRO A 248 12.17 57.36 6.79
N ASP A 249 10.90 57.66 7.09
CA ASP A 249 10.31 57.35 8.38
C ASP A 249 10.63 55.90 8.75
N ALA A 250 11.43 55.71 9.80
CA ALA A 250 11.86 54.40 10.28
C ALA A 250 10.67 53.56 10.83
N ASN A 251 9.46 54.13 10.83
CA ASN A 251 8.23 53.53 11.34
C ASN A 251 7.15 53.29 10.27
N ALA A 252 7.41 53.50 8.98
CA ALA A 252 6.37 53.38 7.95
C ALA A 252 5.99 51.93 7.58
N ASN A 253 6.70 50.89 8.05
CA ASN A 253 6.45 49.51 7.65
C ASN A 253 6.67 48.46 8.77
N THR A 254 6.55 48.83 10.05
CA THR A 254 6.87 47.91 11.15
C THR A 254 5.93 46.69 11.24
N ASN A 255 4.70 46.82 10.70
CA ASN A 255 3.68 45.77 10.67
C ASN A 255 3.27 45.35 9.24
N ARG A 256 4.04 45.73 8.21
CA ARG A 256 3.70 45.35 6.83
C ARG A 256 4.10 43.88 6.63
N PRO A 257 3.18 43.00 6.20
CA PRO A 257 3.54 41.62 5.91
C PRO A 257 4.59 41.56 4.79
N ASP A 258 5.49 40.59 4.90
CA ASP A 258 6.58 40.39 3.94
C ASP A 258 6.03 40.30 2.50
N GLY A 259 6.72 40.94 1.57
CA GLY A 259 6.37 40.99 0.14
C GLY A 259 6.83 39.76 -0.64
N SER A 260 7.38 38.73 0.03
CA SER A 260 7.79 37.50 -0.65
C SER A 260 6.60 36.77 -1.27
N ARG A 261 6.87 36.03 -2.35
CA ARG A 261 5.83 35.27 -3.07
C ARG A 261 5.16 34.21 -2.21
N MET A 262 5.88 33.68 -1.23
CA MET A 262 5.37 32.71 -0.28
C MET A 262 4.31 33.34 0.64
N THR A 263 4.62 34.49 1.25
CA THR A 263 3.71 35.18 2.17
C THR A 263 2.53 35.82 1.46
N GLN A 264 2.71 36.22 0.19
CA GLN A 264 1.64 36.78 -0.66
C GLN A 264 0.84 35.71 -1.42
N GLN A 265 1.13 34.43 -1.24
CA GLN A 265 0.48 33.31 -1.96
C GLN A 265 0.58 33.42 -3.50
N GLN A 266 1.65 34.04 -4.00
CA GLN A 266 1.96 34.21 -5.42
C GLN A 266 3.09 33.27 -5.85
N LEU A 267 3.08 32.05 -5.31
CA LEU A 267 4.00 31.01 -5.75
C LEU A 267 3.74 30.68 -7.22
N TYR A 268 4.78 30.23 -7.91
CA TYR A 268 4.59 29.63 -9.23
C TYR A 268 3.69 28.41 -9.08
N MET A 269 2.48 28.52 -9.64
CA MET A 269 1.48 27.46 -9.64
C MET A 269 1.16 27.12 -11.08
N TRP A 270 1.12 25.82 -11.37
CA TRP A 270 0.53 25.30 -12.59
C TRP A 270 -0.84 24.73 -12.23
N GLU A 271 -1.90 25.26 -12.85
CA GLU A 271 -3.27 24.78 -12.66
C GLU A 271 -3.72 24.03 -13.93
N PRO A 272 -3.56 22.68 -13.96
CA PRO A 272 -3.95 21.90 -15.12
C PRO A 272 -5.47 21.82 -15.20
N VAL A 273 -6.05 22.67 -16.07
CA VAL A 273 -7.47 22.54 -16.42
C VAL A 273 -7.63 21.40 -17.41
N LEU A 274 -8.25 20.31 -16.96
CA LEU A 274 -8.47 19.13 -17.79
C LEU A 274 -9.55 19.42 -18.87
N THR A 275 -9.13 19.95 -20.00
CA THR A 275 -10.02 20.12 -21.16
C THR A 275 -10.28 18.78 -21.84
N LEU A 276 -11.44 18.64 -22.50
CA LEU A 276 -11.80 17.43 -23.24
C LEU A 276 -10.75 17.02 -24.29
N GLY A 277 -10.07 17.98 -24.93
CA GLY A 277 -8.99 17.70 -25.87
C GLY A 277 -7.77 17.06 -25.20
N TRP A 278 -7.33 17.62 -24.07
CA TRP A 278 -6.27 17.04 -23.25
C TRP A 278 -6.65 15.66 -22.71
N SER A 279 -7.90 15.46 -22.26
CA SER A 279 -8.39 14.15 -21.81
C SER A 279 -8.33 13.09 -22.90
N ILE A 280 -8.77 13.42 -24.13
CA ILE A 280 -8.69 12.50 -25.28
C ILE A 280 -7.23 12.12 -25.57
N GLY A 281 -6.34 13.12 -25.62
CA GLY A 281 -4.91 12.90 -25.84
C GLY A 281 -4.30 11.98 -24.78
N ILE A 282 -4.57 12.24 -23.50
CA ILE A 282 -4.07 11.40 -22.40
C ILE A 282 -4.63 9.97 -22.50
N CYS A 283 -5.93 9.80 -22.78
CA CYS A 283 -6.54 8.48 -22.90
C CYS A 283 -5.91 7.66 -24.03
N PHE A 284 -5.72 8.23 -25.22
CA PHE A 284 -5.10 7.51 -26.34
C PHE A 284 -3.62 7.23 -26.11
N THR A 285 -2.88 8.18 -25.51
CA THR A 285 -1.47 7.94 -25.17
C THR A 285 -1.32 6.79 -24.18
N LEU A 286 -2.14 6.78 -23.11
CA LEU A 286 -2.13 5.67 -22.14
C LEU A 286 -2.58 4.35 -22.79
N ALA A 287 -3.60 4.38 -23.64
CA ALA A 287 -4.06 3.19 -24.36
C ALA A 287 -2.94 2.57 -25.22
N VAL A 288 -2.26 3.39 -26.02
CA VAL A 288 -1.16 2.92 -26.89
C VAL A 288 0.00 2.35 -26.06
N LEU A 289 0.41 3.06 -25.00
CA LEU A 289 1.51 2.58 -24.14
C LEU A 289 1.15 1.28 -23.42
N CYS A 290 -0.04 1.19 -22.82
CA CYS A 290 -0.47 -0.01 -22.11
C CYS A 290 -0.71 -1.19 -23.05
N ILE A 291 -1.32 -0.99 -24.22
CA ILE A 291 -1.51 -2.06 -25.21
C ILE A 291 -0.16 -2.52 -25.75
N GLY A 292 0.73 -1.61 -26.12
CA GLY A 292 2.07 -1.95 -26.60
C GLY A 292 2.87 -2.76 -25.58
N LEU A 293 2.87 -2.33 -24.31
CA LEU A 293 3.51 -3.06 -23.21
C LEU A 293 2.82 -4.42 -22.95
N GLY A 294 1.49 -4.48 -22.99
CA GLY A 294 0.73 -5.71 -22.81
C GLY A 294 1.03 -6.75 -23.89
N ILE A 295 1.05 -6.35 -25.17
CA ILE A 295 1.43 -7.22 -26.29
C ILE A 295 2.87 -7.69 -26.10
N LEU A 296 3.80 -6.79 -25.76
CA LEU A 296 5.19 -7.14 -25.54
C LEU A 296 5.33 -8.21 -24.45
N ILE A 297 4.70 -8.03 -23.29
CA ILE A 297 4.76 -8.98 -22.17
C ILE A 297 4.15 -10.33 -22.54
N VAL A 298 3.00 -10.36 -23.21
CA VAL A 298 2.36 -11.61 -23.65
C VAL A 298 3.25 -12.33 -24.66
N TYR A 299 3.79 -11.61 -25.63
CA TYR A 299 4.70 -12.17 -26.63
C TYR A 299 5.95 -12.76 -25.95
N THR A 300 6.62 -12.00 -25.09
CA THR A 300 7.82 -12.48 -24.38
C THR A 300 7.50 -13.61 -23.39
N SER A 301 6.29 -13.65 -22.82
CA SER A 301 5.88 -14.78 -21.97
C SER A 301 5.67 -16.06 -22.78
N GLY A 302 5.22 -15.95 -24.04
CA GLY A 302 5.05 -17.08 -24.95
C GLY A 302 6.36 -17.66 -25.49
N THR A 303 7.45 -16.88 -25.48
CA THR A 303 8.76 -17.35 -25.92
C THR A 303 9.58 -18.03 -24.82
N LEU A 304 9.26 -17.79 -23.55
CA LEU A 304 9.98 -18.38 -22.42
C LEU A 304 9.61 -19.87 -22.28
N THR A 305 10.63 -20.71 -22.12
CA THR A 305 10.43 -22.15 -21.92
C THR A 305 10.34 -22.48 -20.43
N THR A 306 9.31 -23.25 -20.06
CA THR A 306 9.11 -23.77 -18.70
C THR A 306 8.79 -25.26 -18.77
N LEU A 307 9.58 -26.09 -18.09
CA LEU A 307 9.35 -27.53 -17.97
C LEU A 307 9.06 -27.85 -16.51
N ARG A 308 7.95 -28.54 -16.24
CA ARG A 308 7.54 -28.92 -14.89
C ARG A 308 7.30 -30.42 -14.81
N VAL A 309 8.01 -31.10 -13.92
CA VAL A 309 7.83 -32.54 -13.70
C VAL A 309 7.59 -32.82 -12.22
N VAL A 310 6.42 -33.38 -11.90
CA VAL A 310 6.02 -33.80 -10.55
C VAL A 310 6.68 -35.14 -10.25
N TYR A 311 7.46 -35.24 -9.17
CA TYR A 311 8.15 -36.49 -8.82
C TYR A 311 7.60 -37.16 -7.55
N ASP A 312 6.74 -36.47 -6.78
CA ASP A 312 5.98 -37.05 -5.68
C ASP A 312 4.71 -36.22 -5.41
N GLY A 313 3.65 -36.91 -4.98
CA GLY A 313 2.28 -36.39 -4.85
C GLY A 313 1.26 -37.54 -4.84
N ASP A 314 -0.01 -37.24 -4.59
CA ASP A 314 -1.07 -38.26 -4.57
C ASP A 314 -1.50 -38.69 -5.99
N GLU A 315 -2.06 -37.77 -6.78
CA GLU A 315 -2.67 -38.07 -8.08
C GLU A 315 -1.83 -37.61 -9.30
N ASP A 316 -0.95 -36.62 -9.12
CA ASP A 316 -0.22 -35.96 -10.22
C ASP A 316 1.15 -36.59 -10.53
N ALA A 317 1.69 -37.39 -9.62
CA ALA A 317 2.99 -38.02 -9.80
C ALA A 317 2.85 -39.23 -10.74
N GLN A 318 3.00 -38.98 -12.04
CA GLN A 318 3.04 -40.00 -13.09
C GLN A 318 4.46 -40.16 -13.61
N ALA A 319 4.82 -41.39 -14.00
CA ALA A 319 6.14 -41.64 -14.56
C ALA A 319 6.33 -40.80 -15.83
N THR A 320 5.42 -40.89 -16.78
CA THR A 320 5.49 -40.11 -18.03
C THR A 320 4.57 -38.89 -17.95
N GLN A 321 5.14 -37.71 -18.18
CA GLN A 321 4.46 -36.41 -18.14
C GLN A 321 4.74 -35.61 -19.43
N PRO A 322 3.99 -34.53 -19.73
CA PRO A 322 4.18 -33.76 -20.95
C PRO A 322 5.59 -33.18 -21.10
N ASP A 323 6.17 -32.71 -19.99
CA ASP A 323 7.45 -31.99 -19.97
C ASP A 323 8.66 -32.89 -19.63
N GLY A 324 8.43 -34.18 -19.35
CA GLY A 324 9.50 -35.11 -18.98
C GLY A 324 9.02 -36.46 -18.48
N ASN A 325 9.97 -37.31 -18.09
CA ASN A 325 9.72 -38.65 -17.58
C ASN A 325 10.49 -38.89 -16.28
N VAL A 326 9.90 -39.61 -15.33
CA VAL A 326 10.51 -39.99 -14.06
C VAL A 326 10.75 -41.50 -14.08
N THR A 327 12.02 -41.90 -14.02
CA THR A 327 12.38 -43.30 -13.80
C THR A 327 12.54 -43.57 -12.31
N GLN A 328 12.21 -44.79 -11.88
CA GLN A 328 12.18 -45.17 -10.46
C GLN A 328 11.27 -44.27 -9.60
N LEU A 329 10.10 -43.89 -10.13
CA LEU A 329 9.14 -43.04 -9.42
C LEU A 329 8.78 -43.57 -8.01
N SER A 330 8.72 -44.88 -7.83
CA SER A 330 8.48 -45.52 -6.53
C SER A 330 9.49 -45.12 -5.46
N ASN A 331 10.74 -44.83 -5.83
CA ASN A 331 11.79 -44.44 -4.89
C ASN A 331 11.56 -43.01 -4.37
N CYS A 332 11.10 -42.11 -5.23
CA CYS A 332 10.79 -40.73 -4.84
C CYS A 332 9.48 -40.59 -4.09
N ARG A 333 8.58 -41.56 -4.25
CA ARG A 333 7.26 -41.57 -3.61
C ARG A 333 7.40 -41.88 -2.12
N LEU A 334 7.13 -40.90 -1.26
CA LEU A 334 7.16 -41.10 0.19
C LEU A 334 5.76 -41.47 0.68
N ASP A 335 5.55 -42.74 1.03
CA ASP A 335 4.25 -43.25 1.49
C ASP A 335 3.98 -42.91 2.97
N SER A 336 5.02 -42.88 3.81
CA SER A 336 4.92 -42.59 5.24
C SER A 336 5.91 -41.51 5.69
N SER A 337 5.57 -40.80 6.77
CA SER A 337 6.49 -39.85 7.42
C SER A 337 7.75 -40.51 7.97
N LYS A 338 7.79 -41.85 8.11
CA LYS A 338 8.99 -42.60 8.54
C LYS A 338 10.02 -42.76 7.41
N ASP A 339 9.56 -42.70 6.17
CA ASP A 339 10.40 -42.77 4.97
C ASP A 339 10.96 -41.37 4.62
N ALA A 340 10.59 -40.36 5.40
CA ALA A 340 11.11 -39.02 5.28
C ALA A 340 12.45 -38.89 6.01
N ASN A 341 13.30 -37.96 5.58
CA ASN A 341 14.62 -37.70 6.16
C ASN A 341 15.59 -38.91 6.15
N SER A 342 15.35 -39.91 5.30
CA SER A 342 16.25 -41.03 5.05
C SER A 342 17.11 -40.78 3.81
N PHE A 343 18.34 -40.32 4.03
CA PHE A 343 19.29 -39.98 2.95
C PHE A 343 19.96 -41.23 2.34
N HIS A 344 19.16 -42.09 1.69
CA HIS A 344 19.57 -43.37 1.12
C HIS A 344 19.36 -43.43 -0.39
N ALA A 345 20.09 -44.32 -1.08
CA ALA A 345 19.93 -44.56 -2.52
C ALA A 345 18.50 -45.01 -2.89
N ASP A 346 17.84 -45.76 -2.01
CA ASP A 346 16.49 -46.30 -2.24
C ASP A 346 15.41 -45.21 -2.35
N HIS A 347 15.73 -43.97 -1.93
CA HIS A 347 14.87 -42.80 -2.07
C HIS A 347 15.29 -41.86 -3.21
N THR A 348 16.13 -42.35 -4.12
CA THR A 348 16.60 -41.60 -5.28
C THR A 348 15.84 -42.03 -6.54
N CYS A 349 15.28 -41.07 -7.26
CA CYS A 349 14.70 -41.26 -8.59
C CYS A 349 15.39 -40.35 -9.62
N TYR A 350 15.16 -40.61 -10.91
CA TYR A 350 15.76 -39.81 -11.98
C TYR A 350 14.69 -39.12 -12.82
N VAL A 351 14.76 -37.80 -12.88
CA VAL A 351 13.87 -36.95 -13.67
C VAL A 351 14.56 -36.60 -14.98
N HIS A 352 14.03 -37.10 -16.08
CA HIS A 352 14.50 -36.83 -17.43
C HIS A 352 13.68 -35.72 -18.08
N LEU A 353 14.35 -34.63 -18.43
CA LEU A 353 13.78 -33.49 -19.15
C LEU A 353 14.34 -33.46 -20.57
N LYS A 354 13.47 -33.22 -21.55
CA LYS A 354 13.87 -32.99 -22.94
C LYS A 354 13.39 -31.62 -23.37
N LEU A 355 14.33 -30.73 -23.72
CA LEU A 355 13.99 -29.35 -24.04
C LEU A 355 13.29 -29.26 -25.41
N PRO A 356 12.05 -28.73 -25.50
CA PRO A 356 11.35 -28.55 -26.76
C PRO A 356 11.90 -27.35 -27.55
N ASN A 357 12.25 -26.28 -26.84
CA ASN A 357 12.81 -25.04 -27.38
C ASN A 357 14.16 -24.74 -26.73
N ASP A 358 14.91 -23.80 -27.30
CA ASP A 358 16.16 -23.35 -26.70
C ASP A 358 15.92 -22.50 -25.45
N ILE A 359 16.80 -22.64 -24.46
CA ILE A 359 16.86 -21.80 -23.26
C ILE A 359 18.18 -21.04 -23.31
N LYS A 360 18.11 -19.71 -23.25
CA LYS A 360 19.31 -18.86 -23.12
C LYS A 360 19.82 -18.89 -21.69
N SER A 361 21.15 -18.88 -21.55
CA SER A 361 21.81 -18.83 -20.25
C SER A 361 21.41 -17.56 -19.47
N PRO A 362 21.14 -17.65 -18.16
CA PRO A 362 21.18 -18.85 -17.31
C PRO A 362 19.83 -19.60 -17.25
N ALA A 363 19.86 -20.93 -17.44
CA ALA A 363 18.71 -21.78 -17.17
C ALA A 363 18.57 -22.00 -15.66
N ARG A 364 17.38 -21.79 -15.09
CA ARG A 364 17.19 -21.87 -13.63
C ARG A 364 16.38 -23.09 -13.25
N VAL A 365 16.86 -23.78 -12.21
CA VAL A 365 16.22 -24.95 -11.61
C VAL A 365 15.54 -24.51 -10.33
N PHE A 366 14.25 -24.84 -10.22
CA PHE A 366 13.42 -24.58 -9.06
C PHE A 366 12.82 -25.88 -8.54
N TYR A 367 12.53 -25.90 -7.25
CA TYR A 367 11.52 -26.80 -6.72
C TYR A 367 10.20 -26.06 -6.56
N GLU A 368 9.11 -26.74 -6.86
CA GLU A 368 7.75 -26.27 -6.64
C GLU A 368 7.12 -27.13 -5.54
N LEU A 369 6.49 -26.46 -4.57
CA LEU A 369 5.70 -27.10 -3.53
C LEU A 369 4.25 -26.67 -3.65
N GLU A 370 3.38 -27.66 -3.73
CA GLU A 370 1.94 -27.51 -3.75
C GLU A 370 1.33 -28.04 -2.46
N GLY A 371 0.31 -27.35 -1.96
CA GLY A 371 -0.38 -27.68 -0.71
C GLY A 371 0.36 -27.22 0.55
N TYR A 372 1.54 -26.60 0.41
CA TYR A 372 2.32 -26.06 1.52
C TYR A 372 2.10 -24.55 1.69
N TYR A 373 1.66 -24.11 2.87
CA TYR A 373 1.24 -22.72 3.10
C TYR A 373 2.26 -21.93 3.93
N GLN A 374 3.32 -21.41 3.29
CA GLN A 374 4.28 -20.50 3.95
C GLN A 374 3.65 -19.16 4.37
N ASN A 375 2.54 -18.77 3.73
CA ASN A 375 1.79 -17.56 4.07
C ASN A 375 0.85 -17.73 5.26
N HIS A 376 0.78 -18.92 5.86
CA HIS A 376 -0.05 -19.15 7.04
C HIS A 376 0.40 -18.27 8.20
N ARG A 377 -0.53 -17.58 8.87
CA ARG A 377 -0.22 -16.62 9.95
C ARG A 377 0.75 -17.18 10.99
N ARG A 378 0.55 -18.44 11.39
CA ARG A 378 1.40 -19.10 12.38
C ARG A 378 2.78 -19.50 11.85
N PHE A 379 2.90 -19.81 10.57
CA PHE A 379 4.20 -20.04 9.94
C PHE A 379 5.01 -18.74 9.97
N VAL A 380 4.43 -17.64 9.48
CA VAL A 380 5.08 -16.33 9.40
C VAL A 380 5.47 -15.77 10.78
N SER A 381 4.65 -16.01 11.81
CA SER A 381 4.93 -15.55 13.17
C SER A 381 5.87 -16.46 13.96
N SER A 382 6.13 -17.69 13.51
CA SER A 382 6.90 -18.67 14.27
C SER A 382 8.40 -18.57 13.95
N VAL A 383 9.00 -17.45 14.32
CA VAL A 383 10.41 -17.13 14.03
C VAL A 383 10.91 -16.00 14.92
N ILE A 384 12.12 -16.14 15.46
CA ILE A 384 12.86 -15.03 16.09
C ILE A 384 13.85 -14.47 15.06
N ARG A 385 13.56 -13.29 14.51
CA ARG A 385 14.36 -12.74 13.39
C ARG A 385 15.78 -12.37 13.78
N THR A 386 16.01 -11.96 15.02
CA THR A 386 17.35 -11.67 15.49
C THR A 386 18.24 -12.92 15.51
N GLN A 387 17.70 -14.14 15.63
CA GLN A 387 18.49 -15.39 15.55
C GLN A 387 19.02 -15.67 14.14
N PHE A 388 18.46 -15.02 13.12
CA PHE A 388 18.88 -15.20 11.73
C PHE A 388 20.05 -14.25 11.40
N THR A 389 20.31 -13.32 12.32
CA THR A 389 21.38 -12.33 12.27
C THR A 389 22.31 -12.56 13.46
N ASP A 390 23.48 -11.92 13.45
CA ASP A 390 24.42 -11.99 14.58
C ASP A 390 24.03 -11.08 15.77
N GLU A 391 22.78 -10.59 15.82
CA GLU A 391 22.31 -9.69 16.89
C GLU A 391 21.79 -10.44 18.12
N TRP A 392 21.32 -11.68 17.95
CA TRP A 392 20.70 -12.41 19.05
C TRP A 392 21.73 -12.92 20.06
N ARG A 393 21.36 -12.87 21.35
CA ARG A 393 22.14 -13.43 22.46
C ARG A 393 21.19 -14.23 23.37
N PRO A 394 21.64 -15.32 23.99
CA PRO A 394 20.82 -16.11 24.91
C PRO A 394 20.20 -15.28 26.05
N GLU A 395 20.95 -14.30 26.55
CA GLU A 395 20.58 -13.46 27.70
C GLU A 395 19.46 -12.45 27.39
N THR A 396 19.26 -12.10 26.11
CA THR A 396 18.27 -11.09 25.70
C THR A 396 16.91 -11.67 25.32
N ALA A 397 16.76 -13.01 25.33
CA ALA A 397 15.54 -13.70 24.92
C ALA A 397 14.38 -13.45 25.91
N THR A 398 13.46 -12.55 25.55
CA THR A 398 12.37 -12.10 26.46
C THR A 398 11.01 -12.76 26.21
N SER A 399 10.84 -13.55 25.14
CA SER A 399 9.54 -14.13 24.75
C SER A 399 9.69 -15.50 24.08
N THR A 400 9.12 -16.55 24.69
CA THR A 400 9.16 -17.94 24.21
C THR A 400 8.04 -18.29 23.22
N LEU A 401 7.07 -17.39 23.02
CA LEU A 401 5.88 -17.68 22.22
C LEU A 401 6.16 -17.62 20.71
N GLU A 402 7.17 -16.85 20.30
CA GLU A 402 7.56 -16.67 18.89
C GLU A 402 8.16 -17.94 18.29
N CYS A 403 8.71 -18.86 19.08
CA CYS A 403 9.22 -20.15 18.58
C CYS A 403 8.15 -21.26 18.52
N HIS A 404 6.94 -21.03 19.05
CA HIS A 404 5.97 -22.11 19.24
C HIS A 404 5.36 -22.59 17.88
N PRO A 405 5.21 -23.91 17.64
CA PRO A 405 5.49 -25.04 18.54
C PRO A 405 6.92 -25.58 18.50
N MET A 406 7.74 -25.19 17.52
CA MET A 406 9.09 -25.75 17.32
C MET A 406 10.13 -24.99 18.15
N LYS A 407 10.12 -25.21 19.46
CA LYS A 407 11.10 -24.65 20.39
C LYS A 407 12.22 -25.62 20.71
N THR A 408 11.89 -26.80 21.22
CA THR A 408 12.87 -27.79 21.66
C THR A 408 12.62 -29.14 20.99
N ILE A 409 13.68 -29.92 20.86
CA ILE A 409 13.64 -31.29 20.34
C ILE A 409 14.67 -32.14 21.09
N SER A 410 14.42 -33.44 21.20
CA SER A 410 15.46 -34.41 21.55
C SER A 410 16.02 -34.99 20.26
N SER A 411 17.27 -34.70 19.96
CA SER A 411 17.94 -35.20 18.76
C SER A 411 19.41 -35.47 19.03
N GLU A 412 20.01 -36.32 18.19
CA GLU A 412 21.46 -36.40 17.99
C GLU A 412 21.98 -35.19 17.20
N LEU A 413 23.30 -34.99 17.22
CA LEU A 413 23.99 -34.02 16.37
C LEU A 413 24.57 -34.75 15.15
N CYS A 414 24.45 -34.13 13.98
CA CYS A 414 25.00 -34.68 12.75
C CYS A 414 25.84 -33.65 12.02
N THR A 415 27.04 -34.05 11.62
CA THR A 415 27.92 -33.24 10.77
C THR A 415 28.03 -33.93 9.42
N VAL A 416 27.55 -33.27 8.36
CA VAL A 416 27.59 -33.79 6.97
C VAL A 416 27.07 -35.24 6.89
N GLY A 417 25.93 -35.50 7.54
CA GLY A 417 25.30 -36.82 7.55
C GLY A 417 25.92 -37.87 8.48
N THR A 418 27.06 -37.60 9.11
CA THR A 418 27.60 -38.44 10.19
C THR A 418 27.00 -38.00 11.53
N CYS A 419 26.17 -38.87 12.11
CA CYS A 419 25.42 -38.59 13.33
C CYS A 419 26.05 -39.25 14.55
N GLU A 420 25.93 -38.60 15.71
CA GLU A 420 26.14 -39.23 17.00
C GLU A 420 25.18 -40.43 17.17
N PRO A 421 25.56 -41.47 17.95
CA PRO A 421 24.66 -42.56 18.22
C PRO A 421 23.39 -42.05 18.90
N THR A 422 22.24 -42.65 18.60
CA THR A 422 20.94 -42.20 19.13
C THR A 422 20.85 -42.24 20.67
N SER A 423 21.71 -43.02 21.33
CA SER A 423 21.87 -43.01 22.79
C SER A 423 22.47 -41.70 23.34
N ALA A 424 23.13 -40.91 22.52
CA ALA A 424 23.68 -39.59 22.85
C ALA A 424 22.69 -38.44 22.55
N ALA A 425 21.45 -38.74 22.15
CA ALA A 425 20.43 -37.72 21.92
C ALA A 425 20.18 -36.91 23.20
N LYS A 426 20.28 -35.58 23.10
CA LYS A 426 20.02 -34.64 24.21
C LYS A 426 18.84 -33.74 23.87
N GLN A 427 18.17 -33.23 24.90
CA GLN A 427 17.15 -32.21 24.73
C GLN A 427 17.83 -30.87 24.44
N ARG A 428 17.61 -30.33 23.24
CA ARG A 428 18.23 -29.10 22.73
C ARG A 428 17.16 -28.12 22.26
N GLU A 429 17.46 -26.83 22.34
CA GLU A 429 16.64 -25.77 21.74
C GLU A 429 17.04 -25.54 20.28
N PHE A 430 16.08 -25.42 19.37
CA PHE A 430 16.38 -25.16 17.97
C PHE A 430 17.08 -23.81 17.80
N PHE A 431 18.13 -23.79 16.98
CA PHE A 431 18.82 -22.56 16.62
C PHE A 431 19.03 -22.47 15.09
N PRO A 432 18.32 -21.57 14.40
CA PRO A 432 17.21 -20.73 14.86
C PRO A 432 15.95 -21.53 15.20
N CYS A 433 15.12 -21.00 16.11
CA CYS A 433 13.88 -21.63 16.53
C CYS A 433 12.71 -21.33 15.58
N GLY A 434 11.62 -22.10 15.74
CA GLY A 434 10.34 -21.84 15.06
C GLY A 434 10.11 -22.67 13.80
N ILE A 435 8.88 -22.60 13.29
CA ILE A 435 8.43 -23.43 12.16
C ILE A 435 9.19 -23.06 10.88
N VAL A 436 9.45 -21.76 10.65
CA VAL A 436 10.14 -21.30 9.43
C VAL A 436 11.50 -21.99 9.28
N ALA A 437 12.28 -22.03 10.36
CA ALA A 437 13.61 -22.61 10.39
C ALA A 437 13.59 -24.14 10.25
N ASN A 438 12.70 -24.80 10.98
CA ASN A 438 12.79 -26.25 11.21
C ASN A 438 11.94 -27.09 10.25
N THR A 439 11.32 -26.46 9.26
CA THR A 439 10.58 -27.12 8.18
C THR A 439 11.24 -26.92 6.81
N LEU A 440 12.54 -26.63 6.79
CA LEU A 440 13.33 -26.50 5.57
C LEU A 440 13.06 -27.66 4.61
N PHE A 441 12.79 -27.31 3.35
CA PHE A 441 12.70 -28.29 2.28
C PHE A 441 14.02 -29.04 2.12
N ASN A 442 13.98 -30.36 2.19
CA ASN A 442 15.18 -31.18 2.31
C ASN A 442 15.39 -32.27 1.27
N ASP A 443 14.66 -32.22 0.14
CA ASP A 443 15.08 -33.00 -1.02
C ASP A 443 16.35 -32.43 -1.63
N ILE A 444 17.13 -33.30 -2.25
CA ILE A 444 18.37 -32.93 -2.90
C ILE A 444 18.27 -33.23 -4.39
N PHE A 445 18.63 -32.24 -5.21
CA PHE A 445 18.70 -32.38 -6.66
C PHE A 445 20.15 -32.28 -7.13
N TRP A 446 20.56 -33.20 -7.99
CA TRP A 446 21.84 -33.15 -8.69
C TRP A 446 21.64 -33.27 -10.20
N LEU A 447 22.42 -32.54 -10.98
CA LEU A 447 22.50 -32.76 -12.43
C LEU A 447 23.31 -34.04 -12.69
N HIS A 448 22.64 -35.16 -12.92
CA HIS A 448 23.29 -36.46 -13.07
C HIS A 448 24.04 -36.55 -14.41
N GLU A 449 23.36 -36.21 -15.50
CA GLU A 449 23.92 -36.15 -16.85
C GLU A 449 23.10 -35.17 -17.67
N GLY A 450 23.77 -34.29 -18.42
CA GLY A 450 23.15 -33.54 -19.51
C GLY A 450 23.83 -33.87 -20.83
N VAL A 451 23.07 -33.99 -21.91
CA VAL A 451 23.62 -34.21 -23.25
C VAL A 451 23.03 -33.17 -24.18
N LEU A 452 23.89 -32.30 -24.71
CA LEU A 452 23.51 -31.35 -25.74
C LEU A 452 23.41 -32.08 -27.10
N PRO A 453 22.62 -31.56 -28.06
CA PRO A 453 22.58 -32.04 -29.43
C PRO A 453 23.94 -32.03 -30.14
N SER A 454 24.87 -31.19 -29.69
CA SER A 454 26.27 -31.15 -30.17
C SER A 454 27.12 -32.32 -29.69
N GLY A 455 26.62 -33.16 -28.77
CA GLY A 455 27.36 -34.23 -28.12
C GLY A 455 28.16 -33.79 -26.89
N LYS A 456 28.19 -32.48 -26.56
CA LYS A 456 28.80 -31.99 -25.31
C LYS A 456 28.00 -32.53 -24.12
N LYS A 457 28.68 -33.19 -23.18
CA LYS A 457 28.09 -33.64 -21.93
C LYS A 457 28.20 -32.56 -20.86
N LEU A 458 27.13 -32.39 -20.10
CA LEU A 458 27.08 -31.64 -18.86
C LEU A 458 27.14 -32.62 -17.68
N SER A 459 27.84 -32.19 -16.65
CA SER A 459 28.15 -32.91 -15.43
C SER A 459 27.53 -32.20 -14.22
N ARG A 460 27.66 -32.82 -13.05
CA ARG A 460 27.14 -32.28 -11.78
C ARG A 460 27.62 -30.86 -11.49
N THR A 461 28.86 -30.52 -11.85
CA THR A 461 29.48 -29.22 -11.57
C THR A 461 28.94 -28.08 -12.43
N ASP A 462 28.28 -28.40 -13.54
CA ASP A 462 27.70 -27.40 -14.46
C ASP A 462 26.40 -26.79 -13.90
N MET A 463 25.76 -27.45 -12.92
CA MET A 463 24.69 -26.86 -12.12
C MET A 463 25.28 -26.24 -10.85
N THR A 464 25.16 -24.92 -10.74
CA THR A 464 25.67 -24.16 -9.59
C THR A 464 24.50 -23.68 -8.74
N SER A 465 24.68 -23.63 -7.42
CA SER A 465 23.67 -23.16 -6.47
C SER A 465 24.05 -21.84 -5.79
N LYS A 466 25.04 -21.13 -6.34
CA LYS A 466 25.44 -19.82 -5.86
C LYS A 466 24.55 -18.72 -6.47
N SER A 467 24.29 -17.67 -5.69
CA SER A 467 23.47 -16.52 -6.09
C SER A 467 22.06 -16.92 -6.57
N ILE A 468 21.49 -17.96 -5.95
CA ILE A 468 20.08 -18.33 -6.07
C ILE A 468 19.23 -17.54 -5.07
N ALA A 469 19.80 -17.13 -3.94
CA ALA A 469 19.15 -16.34 -2.91
C ALA A 469 19.18 -14.85 -3.23
N ARG A 470 18.11 -14.15 -2.87
CA ARG A 470 18.05 -12.68 -2.95
C ARG A 470 18.90 -12.06 -1.84
N THR A 471 19.70 -11.05 -2.19
CA THR A 471 20.53 -10.30 -1.25
C THR A 471 19.90 -8.95 -0.96
N TYR A 472 19.62 -8.68 0.31
CA TYR A 472 19.00 -7.44 0.77
C TYR A 472 20.02 -6.59 1.52
N ALA A 473 20.12 -5.31 1.18
CA ALA A 473 21.08 -4.41 1.82
C ALA A 473 20.83 -4.18 3.33
N ALA A 474 19.58 -4.32 3.78
CA ALA A 474 19.20 -4.03 5.16
C ALA A 474 19.17 -5.26 6.07
N HIS A 475 18.79 -6.44 5.57
CA HIS A 475 18.48 -7.64 6.37
C HIS A 475 19.02 -8.88 5.66
N ASN A 476 20.32 -9.15 5.81
CA ASN A 476 20.91 -10.42 5.38
C ASN A 476 21.07 -11.34 6.58
N ASN A 477 20.87 -12.64 6.33
CA ASN A 477 21.22 -13.64 7.32
C ASN A 477 22.73 -13.64 7.52
N LYS A 478 23.16 -13.81 8.77
CA LYS A 478 24.57 -13.78 9.14
C LYS A 478 24.84 -14.87 10.17
N ASN A 479 25.98 -15.51 10.03
CA ASN A 479 26.41 -16.51 11.00
C ASN A 479 26.70 -15.87 12.37
N PRO A 480 26.38 -16.56 13.48
CA PRO A 480 26.70 -16.06 14.82
C PRO A 480 28.22 -15.99 15.00
N THR A 481 28.71 -14.88 15.55
CA THR A 481 30.12 -14.70 15.92
C THR A 481 30.44 -15.22 17.32
N TRP A 482 29.40 -15.47 18.11
CA TRP A 482 29.50 -16.05 19.45
C TRP A 482 29.37 -17.58 19.38
N ASP A 483 29.93 -18.27 20.37
CA ASP A 483 29.93 -19.74 20.41
C ASP A 483 28.55 -20.30 20.76
N VAL A 484 27.88 -20.89 19.78
CA VAL A 484 26.57 -21.54 19.96
C VAL A 484 26.80 -22.93 20.57
N SER A 485 26.68 -23.01 21.89
CA SER A 485 26.82 -24.27 22.64
C SER A 485 25.93 -25.37 22.06
N SER A 486 26.54 -26.40 21.47
CA SER A 486 25.88 -27.57 20.90
C SER A 486 25.26 -28.51 21.95
N ASP A 487 25.55 -28.28 23.24
CA ASP A 487 24.89 -28.97 24.35
C ASP A 487 23.51 -28.37 24.66
N ALA A 488 23.35 -27.06 24.50
CA ALA A 488 22.10 -26.35 24.77
C ALA A 488 21.24 -26.19 23.52
N TYR A 489 21.87 -25.95 22.37
CA TYR A 489 21.19 -25.66 21.11
C TYR A 489 21.42 -26.76 20.09
N LEU A 490 20.45 -26.91 19.18
CA LEU A 490 20.58 -27.67 17.95
C LEU A 490 20.66 -26.67 16.79
N PRO A 491 21.88 -26.29 16.37
CA PRO A 491 22.06 -25.47 15.19
C PRO A 491 21.52 -26.16 13.94
N VAL A 492 20.95 -25.37 13.03
CA VAL A 492 20.36 -25.90 11.79
C VAL A 492 21.35 -26.71 10.94
N TRP A 493 22.64 -26.32 10.93
CA TRP A 493 23.70 -27.05 10.22
C TRP A 493 24.15 -28.35 10.90
N LEU A 494 23.76 -28.57 12.16
CA LEU A 494 24.00 -29.83 12.89
C LEU A 494 22.74 -30.70 13.01
N ASN A 495 21.61 -30.25 12.44
CA ASN A 495 20.35 -30.97 12.48
C ASN A 495 20.43 -32.19 11.54
N PRO A 496 20.07 -33.41 12.01
CA PRO A 496 20.05 -34.62 11.18
C PRO A 496 19.34 -34.45 9.83
N ASN A 497 18.24 -33.68 9.82
CA ASN A 497 17.39 -33.49 8.64
C ASN A 497 17.94 -32.46 7.64
N MET A 498 18.98 -31.68 8.02
CA MET A 498 19.45 -30.51 7.27
C MET A 498 20.97 -30.45 7.09
N SER A 499 21.74 -31.23 7.85
CA SER A 499 23.22 -31.25 7.83
C SER A 499 23.85 -31.59 6.48
N ARG A 500 23.09 -32.23 5.57
CA ARG A 500 23.50 -32.53 4.19
C ARG A 500 23.17 -31.41 3.19
N ILE A 501 22.45 -30.39 3.62
CA ILE A 501 22.01 -29.25 2.81
C ILE A 501 22.70 -27.97 3.25
N ILE A 502 22.83 -27.79 4.56
CA ILE A 502 23.51 -26.66 5.17
C ILE A 502 24.89 -27.12 5.66
N PRO A 503 25.97 -26.65 5.03
CA PRO A 503 27.33 -26.93 5.45
C PRO A 503 27.59 -26.40 6.88
N PRO A 504 28.42 -27.11 7.66
CA PRO A 504 28.79 -26.68 9.01
C PRO A 504 29.66 -25.43 9.00
N LEU A 505 29.65 -24.68 10.11
CA LEU A 505 30.52 -23.50 10.28
C LEU A 505 32.00 -23.86 10.48
N THR A 506 32.25 -25.04 11.04
CA THR A 506 33.58 -25.54 11.38
C THR A 506 33.74 -26.97 10.85
N GLY A 507 34.97 -27.35 10.51
CA GLY A 507 35.27 -28.66 9.93
C GLY A 507 35.36 -28.64 8.40
N SER A 508 35.17 -29.80 7.78
CA SER A 508 35.27 -29.95 6.32
C SER A 508 34.02 -29.42 5.63
N THR A 509 34.21 -28.52 4.66
CA THR A 509 33.17 -27.98 3.76
C THR A 509 33.21 -28.60 2.37
N ALA A 510 34.10 -29.57 2.15
CA ALA A 510 34.22 -30.29 0.90
C ALA A 510 32.93 -31.08 0.59
N PRO A 511 32.50 -31.13 -0.69
CA PRO A 511 31.35 -31.92 -1.09
C PRO A 511 31.63 -33.42 -0.89
N HIS A 512 30.65 -34.15 -0.37
CA HIS A 512 30.70 -35.61 -0.24
C HIS A 512 29.61 -36.21 -1.13
N ILE A 513 29.98 -36.81 -2.26
CA ILE A 513 29.03 -37.38 -3.22
C ILE A 513 29.48 -38.80 -3.57
N THR A 514 28.62 -39.77 -3.28
CA THR A 514 28.84 -41.18 -3.61
C THR A 514 28.26 -41.53 -4.98
N ALA A 515 28.64 -42.68 -5.53
CA ALA A 515 28.14 -43.12 -6.84
C ALA A 515 26.63 -43.40 -6.85
N ASP A 516 26.07 -43.81 -5.71
CA ASP A 516 24.68 -44.18 -5.48
C ASP A 516 23.85 -43.07 -4.80
N TYR A 517 24.46 -41.91 -4.54
CA TYR A 517 23.87 -40.78 -3.81
C TYR A 517 23.50 -41.03 -2.34
N THR A 518 23.83 -42.21 -1.78
CA THR A 518 23.67 -42.48 -0.34
C THR A 518 24.52 -41.52 0.48
N ASN A 519 23.92 -40.87 1.48
CA ASN A 519 24.61 -39.91 2.34
C ASN A 519 25.38 -38.81 1.60
N SER A 520 24.88 -38.39 0.42
CA SER A 520 25.51 -37.34 -0.36
C SER A 520 25.08 -35.93 0.09
N THR A 521 25.94 -34.93 -0.14
CA THR A 521 25.67 -33.51 0.14
C THR A 521 24.95 -32.83 -1.02
N ALA A 522 24.16 -31.80 -0.71
CA ALA A 522 23.45 -31.01 -1.70
C ALA A 522 24.36 -30.12 -2.55
N TRP A 523 25.48 -29.66 -1.99
CA TRP A 523 26.48 -28.88 -2.72
C TRP A 523 27.48 -29.78 -3.44
N VAL A 524 27.90 -29.34 -4.64
CA VAL A 524 28.83 -30.05 -5.52
C VAL A 524 30.23 -29.42 -5.58
N HIS A 525 30.36 -28.19 -5.10
CA HIS A 525 31.61 -27.43 -4.95
C HIS A 525 31.86 -27.16 -3.47
N ASP A 526 33.11 -26.87 -3.07
CA ASP A 526 33.38 -26.48 -1.68
C ASP A 526 32.45 -25.32 -1.27
N ALA A 527 31.79 -25.44 -0.12
CA ALA A 527 30.83 -24.45 0.34
C ALA A 527 31.43 -23.05 0.50
N LEU A 528 32.74 -22.95 0.75
CA LEU A 528 33.48 -21.70 0.92
C LEU A 528 34.16 -21.21 -0.36
N ASP A 529 33.98 -21.91 -1.49
CA ASP A 529 34.55 -21.50 -2.77
C ASP A 529 34.06 -20.09 -3.18
N PRO A 530 34.95 -19.14 -3.51
CA PRO A 530 34.57 -17.77 -3.84
C PRO A 530 33.72 -17.65 -5.10
N ASP A 531 33.80 -18.60 -6.04
CA ASP A 531 33.17 -18.57 -7.35
C ASP A 531 31.89 -19.41 -7.39
N TYR A 532 31.86 -20.57 -6.72
CA TYR A 532 30.76 -21.53 -6.78
C TYR A 532 30.17 -21.95 -5.43
N GLY A 533 30.76 -21.51 -4.32
CA GLY A 533 30.37 -21.90 -2.97
C GLY A 533 28.98 -21.39 -2.58
N VAL A 534 28.24 -22.22 -1.84
CA VAL A 534 26.89 -21.92 -1.36
C VAL A 534 26.86 -21.23 -0.01
N GLY A 535 28.00 -21.04 0.65
CA GLY A 535 28.11 -20.52 2.01
C GLY A 535 27.77 -21.56 3.09
N VAL A 536 28.11 -21.22 4.34
CA VAL A 536 27.97 -22.09 5.52
C VAL A 536 26.89 -21.56 6.47
N GLY A 537 26.27 -22.44 7.26
CA GLY A 537 25.31 -22.06 8.31
C GLY A 537 24.12 -21.22 7.81
N LEU A 538 23.86 -20.09 8.46
CA LEU A 538 22.76 -19.17 8.15
C LEU A 538 23.03 -18.30 6.91
N GLU A 539 24.28 -18.19 6.49
CA GLU A 539 24.64 -17.50 5.25
C GLU A 539 24.43 -18.37 4.00
N ASN A 540 24.18 -19.66 4.20
CA ASN A 540 23.95 -20.62 3.14
C ASN A 540 22.79 -20.19 2.21
N GLU A 541 22.98 -20.34 0.91
CA GLU A 541 22.05 -19.96 -0.14
C GLU A 541 20.71 -20.72 -0.04
N PHE A 542 20.73 -22.04 0.15
CA PHE A 542 19.50 -22.85 0.26
C PHE A 542 18.66 -22.44 1.48
N TRP A 543 19.33 -22.19 2.61
CA TRP A 543 18.69 -21.65 3.81
C TRP A 543 18.03 -20.29 3.54
N ARG A 544 18.76 -19.35 2.94
CA ARG A 544 18.27 -18.01 2.64
C ARG A 544 17.05 -18.02 1.72
N VAL A 545 17.05 -18.90 0.71
CA VAL A 545 15.90 -19.08 -0.20
C VAL A 545 14.65 -19.55 0.56
N TRP A 546 14.82 -20.46 1.53
CA TRP A 546 13.69 -21.03 2.25
C TRP A 546 13.06 -20.05 3.24
N VAL A 547 13.88 -19.34 4.02
CA VAL A 547 13.38 -18.47 5.09
C VAL A 547 12.65 -17.22 4.59
N GLU A 548 12.87 -16.86 3.33
CA GLU A 548 12.07 -15.86 2.62
C GLU A 548 10.68 -16.47 2.34
N GLY A 549 9.66 -16.20 3.16
CA GLY A 549 8.35 -16.83 2.99
C GLY A 549 7.67 -16.54 1.65
N ALA A 550 7.08 -17.55 1.02
CA ALA A 550 6.25 -17.40 -0.17
C ALA A 550 4.88 -16.79 0.17
N ALA A 551 4.36 -15.94 -0.73
CA ALA A 551 3.08 -15.24 -0.54
C ALA A 551 1.86 -16.09 -0.92
N MET A 552 2.01 -17.04 -1.83
CA MET A 552 0.93 -17.85 -2.42
C MET A 552 1.34 -19.33 -2.48
N ASN A 553 0.37 -20.20 -2.77
CA ASN A 553 0.52 -21.63 -3.04
C ASN A 553 -0.16 -21.92 -4.40
N PRO A 554 0.44 -22.75 -5.30
CA PRO A 554 1.80 -23.28 -5.23
C PRO A 554 2.87 -22.19 -5.31
N PHE A 555 4.07 -22.50 -4.82
CA PHE A 555 5.21 -21.60 -4.92
C PHE A 555 6.46 -22.30 -5.45
N ARG A 556 7.30 -21.53 -6.13
CA ARG A 556 8.60 -21.97 -6.66
C ARG A 556 9.73 -21.33 -5.87
N LYS A 557 10.79 -22.10 -5.65
CA LYS A 557 12.01 -21.66 -4.96
C LYS A 557 13.23 -22.04 -5.79
N PRO A 558 14.15 -21.10 -6.05
CA PRO A 558 15.34 -21.40 -6.83
C PRO A 558 16.24 -22.38 -6.06
N TYR A 559 16.79 -23.35 -6.78
CA TYR A 559 17.67 -24.38 -6.23
C TYR A 559 19.04 -24.38 -6.91
N GLY A 560 19.07 -24.13 -8.22
CA GLY A 560 20.31 -24.10 -8.99
C GLY A 560 20.16 -23.34 -10.29
N ARG A 561 21.27 -23.13 -10.97
CA ARG A 561 21.36 -22.50 -12.28
C ARG A 561 22.43 -23.17 -13.13
N ILE A 562 22.18 -23.26 -14.43
CA ILE A 562 23.11 -23.77 -15.42
C ILE A 562 23.51 -22.57 -16.29
N GLU A 563 24.78 -22.21 -16.25
CA GLU A 563 25.32 -21.01 -16.93
C GLU A 563 25.73 -21.30 -18.40
N HIS A 564 24.98 -22.18 -19.05
CA HIS A 564 25.20 -22.56 -20.44
C HIS A 564 23.91 -22.42 -21.23
N ASP A 565 24.04 -22.03 -22.50
CA ASP A 565 22.93 -22.04 -23.44
C ASP A 565 22.53 -23.51 -23.70
N LEU A 566 21.25 -23.79 -23.54
CA LEU A 566 20.69 -25.13 -23.72
C LEU A 566 19.85 -25.13 -25.00
N PRO A 567 20.37 -25.62 -26.14
CA PRO A 567 19.60 -25.69 -27.38
C PRO A 567 18.44 -26.69 -27.27
N ALA A 568 17.43 -26.51 -28.12
CA ALA A 568 16.33 -27.47 -28.28
C ALA A 568 16.86 -28.89 -28.54
N GLY A 569 16.23 -29.89 -27.94
CA GLY A 569 16.65 -31.29 -28.01
C GLY A 569 17.68 -31.71 -26.96
N THR A 570 18.20 -30.78 -26.15
CA THR A 570 19.03 -31.12 -24.98
C THR A 570 18.27 -32.02 -24.03
N THR A 571 18.90 -33.10 -23.58
CA THR A 571 18.35 -34.02 -22.57
C THR A 571 19.08 -33.83 -21.26
N LEU A 572 18.35 -33.49 -20.19
CA LEU A 572 18.90 -33.34 -18.85
C LEU A 572 18.30 -34.41 -17.94
N THR A 573 19.14 -35.07 -17.17
CA THR A 573 18.73 -36.04 -16.15
C THR A 573 19.12 -35.52 -14.78
N PHE A 574 18.13 -35.30 -13.93
CA PHE A 574 18.33 -34.92 -12.53
C PHE A 574 18.18 -36.14 -11.63
N ALA A 575 19.16 -36.41 -10.79
CA ALA A 575 18.99 -37.33 -9.67
C ALA A 575 18.32 -36.57 -8.53
N VAL A 576 17.18 -37.07 -8.08
CA VAL A 576 16.36 -36.47 -7.03
C VAL A 576 16.31 -37.42 -5.84
N GLN A 577 16.89 -37.01 -4.72
CA GLN A 577 16.75 -37.73 -3.45
C GLN A 577 15.62 -37.12 -2.66
N SER A 578 14.56 -37.92 -2.48
CA SER A 578 13.31 -37.53 -1.85
C SER A 578 13.38 -37.74 -0.33
N ASN A 579 13.28 -36.65 0.43
CA ASN A 579 13.32 -36.66 1.91
C ASN A 579 12.14 -35.90 2.54
N PHE A 580 11.54 -34.95 1.82
CA PHE A 580 10.49 -34.06 2.29
C PHE A 580 9.10 -34.67 2.06
N PHE A 581 8.39 -34.95 3.15
CA PHE A 581 7.10 -35.65 3.11
C PHE A 581 5.92 -34.72 2.86
N VAL A 582 5.25 -34.86 1.71
CA VAL A 582 4.16 -33.97 1.28
C VAL A 582 2.75 -34.54 1.49
N ARG A 583 2.60 -35.86 1.64
CA ARG A 583 1.28 -36.50 1.76
C ARG A 583 0.52 -36.19 3.03
N SER A 584 1.22 -35.87 4.12
CA SER A 584 0.56 -35.48 5.38
C SER A 584 -0.43 -34.32 5.22
N PHE A 585 -0.23 -33.47 4.21
CA PHE A 585 -1.08 -32.32 3.91
C PHE A 585 -1.68 -32.37 2.50
N GLY A 586 -1.65 -33.53 1.83
CA GLY A 586 -2.19 -33.70 0.48
C GLY A 586 -1.49 -32.83 -0.57
N GLY A 587 -0.19 -32.61 -0.41
CA GLY A 587 0.61 -31.79 -1.32
C GLY A 587 1.30 -32.58 -2.43
N ALA A 588 1.97 -31.84 -3.31
CA ALA A 588 2.82 -32.38 -4.37
C ALA A 588 4.12 -31.59 -4.46
N LYS A 589 5.15 -32.23 -5.02
CA LYS A 589 6.46 -31.63 -5.25
C LYS A 589 6.94 -31.88 -6.67
N ALA A 590 7.45 -30.82 -7.29
CA ALA A 590 7.87 -30.85 -8.68
C ALA A 590 9.24 -30.19 -8.86
N LEU A 591 10.00 -30.71 -9.81
CA LEU A 591 11.22 -30.08 -10.32
C LEU A 591 10.83 -29.25 -11.55
N VAL A 592 11.22 -27.98 -11.54
CA VAL A 592 10.90 -27.02 -12.59
C VAL A 592 12.18 -26.46 -13.17
N LEU A 593 12.34 -26.56 -14.49
CA LEU A 593 13.38 -25.88 -15.24
C LEU A 593 12.73 -24.75 -16.03
N GLU A 594 13.12 -23.50 -15.77
CA GLU A 594 12.56 -22.35 -16.49
C GLU A 594 13.62 -21.34 -16.92
N GLU A 595 13.31 -20.68 -18.04
CA GLU A 595 13.97 -19.45 -18.47
C GLU A 595 13.33 -18.24 -17.78
N VAL A 596 14.16 -17.30 -17.32
CA VAL A 596 13.68 -16.07 -16.67
C VAL A 596 13.99 -14.87 -17.53
N GLY A 597 12.94 -14.20 -18.01
CA GLY A 597 13.04 -12.96 -18.76
C GLY A 597 13.25 -11.73 -17.87
N TRP A 598 13.33 -10.55 -18.49
CA TRP A 598 13.58 -9.28 -17.80
C TRP A 598 12.49 -8.91 -16.76
N PHE A 599 11.26 -9.40 -16.95
CA PHE A 599 10.13 -9.17 -16.05
C PHE A 599 9.87 -10.35 -15.10
N GLY A 600 10.71 -11.39 -15.15
CA GLY A 600 10.54 -12.61 -14.36
C GLY A 600 10.20 -13.83 -15.22
N SER A 601 9.53 -14.80 -14.62
CA SER A 601 9.06 -16.02 -15.28
C SER A 601 7.80 -15.76 -16.13
N THR A 602 7.33 -16.79 -16.84
CA THR A 602 6.13 -16.74 -17.67
C THR A 602 4.92 -16.14 -16.93
N ASN A 603 4.39 -15.01 -17.40
CA ASN A 603 3.29 -14.32 -16.72
C ASN A 603 2.31 -13.65 -17.70
N TYR A 604 1.33 -14.43 -18.17
CA TYR A 604 0.26 -13.93 -19.03
C TYR A 604 -0.73 -13.01 -18.31
N ILE A 605 -0.88 -13.15 -16.99
CA ILE A 605 -1.82 -12.33 -16.20
C ILE A 605 -1.41 -10.87 -16.23
N LEU A 606 -0.11 -10.59 -16.06
CA LEU A 606 0.41 -9.23 -16.11
C LEU A 606 0.20 -8.60 -17.50
N GLY A 607 0.47 -9.36 -18.57
CA GLY A 607 0.22 -8.92 -19.94
C GLY A 607 -1.27 -8.64 -20.18
N GLY A 608 -2.15 -9.56 -19.79
CA GLY A 608 -3.60 -9.42 -19.87
C GLY A 608 -4.13 -8.21 -19.09
N PHE A 609 -3.55 -7.91 -17.92
CA PHE A 609 -3.88 -6.72 -17.14
C PHE A 609 -3.59 -5.43 -17.93
N PHE A 610 -2.40 -5.30 -18.51
CA PHE A 610 -2.04 -4.12 -19.32
C PHE A 610 -2.92 -3.99 -20.57
N LEU A 611 -3.24 -5.10 -21.23
CA LEU A 611 -4.18 -5.10 -22.36
C LEU A 611 -5.58 -4.65 -21.94
N GLY A 612 -6.10 -5.14 -20.81
CA GLY A 612 -7.41 -4.75 -20.28
C GLY A 612 -7.49 -3.28 -19.91
N VAL A 613 -6.49 -2.76 -19.19
CA VAL A 613 -6.39 -1.34 -18.85
C VAL A 613 -6.29 -0.47 -20.11
N GLY A 614 -5.44 -0.87 -21.07
CA GLY A 614 -5.29 -0.18 -22.34
C GLY A 614 -6.59 -0.14 -23.16
N ALA A 615 -7.35 -1.23 -23.20
CA ALA A 615 -8.65 -1.30 -23.86
C ALA A 615 -9.68 -0.35 -23.21
N ILE A 616 -9.73 -0.27 -21.87
CA ILE A 616 -10.61 0.66 -21.16
C ILE A 616 -10.29 2.11 -21.55
N PHE A 617 -9.02 2.49 -21.58
CA PHE A 617 -8.60 3.83 -22.00
C PHE A 617 -8.88 4.11 -23.48
N ALA A 618 -8.74 3.12 -24.35
CA ALA A 618 -9.11 3.25 -25.77
C ALA A 618 -10.61 3.51 -25.94
N VAL A 619 -11.47 2.75 -25.26
CA VAL A 619 -12.92 2.93 -25.29
C VAL A 619 -13.31 4.30 -24.72
N ALA A 620 -12.71 4.73 -23.61
CA ALA A 620 -12.94 6.05 -23.04
C ALA A 620 -12.50 7.18 -24.00
N GLY A 621 -11.35 7.02 -24.67
CA GLY A 621 -10.87 7.95 -25.69
C GLY A 621 -11.82 8.07 -26.88
N ILE A 622 -12.34 6.94 -27.38
CA ILE A 622 -13.34 6.91 -28.45
C ILE A 622 -14.63 7.59 -28.01
N PHE A 623 -15.11 7.30 -26.80
CA PHE A 623 -16.31 7.92 -26.24
C PHE A 623 -16.17 9.44 -26.09
N PHE A 624 -15.05 9.92 -25.54
CA PHE A 624 -14.80 11.36 -25.40
C PHE A 624 -14.64 12.05 -26.76
N THR A 625 -14.06 11.36 -27.74
CA THR A 625 -13.98 11.86 -29.12
C THR A 625 -15.38 11.97 -29.73
N GLY A 626 -16.22 10.95 -29.61
CA GLY A 626 -17.61 10.99 -30.04
C GLY A 626 -18.40 12.12 -29.38
N ARG A 627 -18.24 12.32 -28.07
CA ARG A 627 -18.88 13.42 -27.33
C ARG A 627 -18.39 14.80 -27.78
N LYS A 628 -17.10 14.93 -28.10
CA LYS A 628 -16.51 16.16 -28.65
C LYS A 628 -17.10 16.51 -30.02
N LEU A 629 -17.39 15.50 -30.84
CA LEU A 629 -17.96 15.68 -32.18
C LEU A 629 -19.47 15.94 -32.16
N TYR A 630 -20.23 15.25 -31.30
CA TYR A 630 -21.70 15.34 -31.31
C TYR A 630 -22.25 16.63 -30.68
N ASN A 631 -21.66 17.13 -29.60
CA ASN A 631 -22.11 18.36 -28.92
C ASN A 631 -20.93 19.06 -28.21
N PRO A 632 -20.08 19.80 -28.95
CA PRO A 632 -18.97 20.52 -28.36
C PRO A 632 -19.48 21.68 -27.50
N ARG A 633 -19.22 21.62 -26.19
CA ARG A 633 -19.40 22.78 -25.30
C ARG A 633 -18.23 23.75 -25.48
N VAL A 634 -18.53 25.03 -25.70
CA VAL A 634 -17.50 26.08 -25.73
C VAL A 634 -16.87 26.23 -24.34
N LEU A 635 -15.54 26.18 -24.28
CA LEU A 635 -14.78 26.34 -23.04
C LEU A 635 -14.93 27.76 -22.52
N GLY A 636 -15.18 27.91 -21.22
CA GLY A 636 -15.32 29.22 -20.58
C GLY A 636 -16.61 29.98 -20.93
N ASP A 637 -17.61 29.32 -21.55
CA ASP A 637 -18.87 29.97 -21.88
C ASP A 637 -19.61 30.47 -20.62
N ALA A 638 -19.71 31.80 -20.52
CA ALA A 638 -20.38 32.48 -19.42
C ALA A 638 -21.89 32.20 -19.36
N SER A 639 -22.52 31.79 -20.48
CA SER A 639 -23.95 31.41 -20.51
C SER A 639 -24.26 30.21 -19.61
N ALA A 640 -23.26 29.36 -19.37
CA ALA A 640 -23.39 28.18 -18.53
C ALA A 640 -23.22 28.47 -17.03
N LEU A 641 -22.90 29.71 -16.65
CA LEU A 641 -22.82 30.12 -15.25
C LEU A 641 -24.22 30.08 -14.61
N ALA A 642 -24.33 29.44 -13.45
CA ALA A 642 -25.61 29.18 -12.79
C ALA A 642 -26.47 30.44 -12.57
N TRP A 643 -25.83 31.59 -12.33
CA TRP A 643 -26.51 32.86 -12.09
C TRP A 643 -26.98 33.56 -13.38
N LYS A 644 -26.40 33.26 -14.54
CA LYS A 644 -26.86 33.77 -15.85
C LYS A 644 -28.05 33.00 -16.43
N LYS A 645 -28.32 31.78 -15.94
CA LYS A 645 -29.51 31.00 -16.34
C LYS A 645 -30.82 31.51 -15.73
N ASN A 646 -30.74 32.34 -14.70
CA ASN A 646 -31.88 32.85 -13.92
C ASN A 646 -32.13 34.36 -14.12
N LEU A 647 -31.39 34.99 -15.03
CA LEU A 647 -31.60 36.35 -15.54
C LEU A 647 -32.20 36.24 -16.94
#